data_AF-A0A9D8IMG7-F1
#
_entry.id   AF-A0A9D8IMG7-F1
#
_cell.length_a   1.000
_cell.length_b   1.000
_cell.length_c   1.000
_cell.angle_alpha   90.00
_cell.angle_beta   90.00
_cell.angle_gamma   90.00
#
_symmetry.space_group_name_H-M   'P 1'
#
loop_
_entity.id
_entity.type
_entity.pdbx_description
1 polymer ?
#
loop_
_entity_poly.entity_id
_entity_poly.type
_entity_poly.pdbx_seq_one_letter_code
_entity_poly.pdbx_strand_id
1 'polypeptide(L)'
;MRLCKLLFILLACAAHSRAADAPPILDCTGPNGADAKTLLAAQKAWAKHLGETSHEKAFPLDKSGKATVEMVLLPPGKYYRGESTSAVVVTLTQPLWVGKYEVTQHQYAAIMGDNPSHFRREGKDSAETPVECVSHLDAERFCEIASGVTNADFRLLTEAEWEFAAKAGTRTKYYNGDGSDKLGDIAQFGGNNRKSTTKVGSKAPNAFGLHDMSGNVWEWCSDYWAEAYDSNSSVDPIGPDNSGQGGVTRGGSWATGADNCRSAYRTRDGETYAGSHLGFRIARLPDARMPSQPPPILDCTGAEGADAKTVVASQKAWAKHFGLSNHRRSFPLDQAGKVWVEMILLPPGKYYQGDEKKPTLVNILEPMWVGKYEATQQQYEAVVGRNPSHFKRAGADAAFYPVEKVSHLDVLKFCEVVSAKMGAEFRLLREVEWEYAYRAGTRTRFYNGDANEKALEIAQCSANNFLSTAKVGSKAPNAFGFFDMGGNVAEWCGEPVGQRQSLELPKDPNGLDTSLVRANRGNAWDSQCRSCNATGRSLNTEAYAGSQIGFRLVRQVRAAASTPKEPKLKMLDTHVHFFDATRPTAPPRPNDGKPIPKPMLPDDLKKLSQPHGVVGCILVEANSIVEDNQWWLDLAKTDPFIVGVVGRLDPASDDFEKNLRRFAANPLFRGIRIYHNEIKAGLQGKLVERCKLLEELGLTLDVLGGPDLPADAALLAAKLPKLRIVINHAANLRVDGKEPPPKWRDGMAAAAKHPNVYCKVSALVEQTGRKPAPRDVEYYRPVIDALWDLFGEDRLIYGSNWPVSNGGAPYDTVIGIVHDYFTSKGERVAAKFFLGNSQTAYAWQAR
;
A
#
# COMPACT_ATOMS: atom_id res chain seq x y z
N MET A 1 -8.75 45.03 13.83
CA MET A 1 -8.16 43.83 14.46
C MET A 1 -9.13 42.91 15.21
N ARG A 2 -10.46 43.01 15.03
CA ARG A 2 -11.44 42.05 15.59
C ARG A 2 -12.33 41.35 14.55
N LEU A 3 -12.22 41.67 13.26
CA LEU A 3 -12.95 40.96 12.19
C LEU A 3 -12.21 39.76 11.56
N CYS A 4 -10.87 39.68 11.64
CA CYS A 4 -10.11 38.55 11.09
C CYS A 4 -10.15 37.27 11.93
N LYS A 5 -10.65 37.32 13.18
CA LYS A 5 -10.80 36.13 14.03
C LYS A 5 -12.14 35.39 13.84
N LEU A 6 -13.15 36.03 13.24
CA LEU A 6 -14.46 35.39 13.01
C LEU A 6 -14.52 34.60 11.70
N LEU A 7 -13.75 35.00 10.67
CA LEU A 7 -13.75 34.32 9.37
C LEU A 7 -12.94 33.01 9.38
N PHE A 8 -11.95 32.88 10.28
CA PHE A 8 -11.21 31.63 10.49
C PHE A 8 -11.99 30.56 11.27
N ILE A 9 -13.04 30.96 12.01
CA ILE A 9 -13.90 30.03 12.76
C ILE A 9 -15.05 29.52 11.87
N LEU A 10 -15.50 30.30 10.88
CA LEU A 10 -16.57 29.87 9.97
C LEU A 10 -16.11 28.99 8.79
N LEU A 11 -14.85 29.07 8.36
CA LEU A 11 -14.28 28.13 7.37
C LEU A 11 -13.78 26.81 7.97
N ALA A 12 -13.48 26.76 9.28
CA ALA A 12 -13.16 25.52 9.99
C ALA A 12 -14.40 24.65 10.27
N CYS A 13 -15.60 25.24 10.29
CA CYS A 13 -16.86 24.51 10.43
C CYS A 13 -17.43 23.97 9.10
N ALA A 14 -16.95 24.43 7.94
CA ALA A 14 -17.40 23.93 6.64
C ALA A 14 -16.63 22.69 6.14
N ALA A 15 -15.48 22.37 6.74
CA ALA A 15 -14.75 21.11 6.48
C ALA A 15 -15.18 19.94 7.39
N HIS A 16 -16.08 20.18 8.35
CA HIS A 16 -16.63 19.17 9.24
C HIS A 16 -18.01 18.65 8.80
N SER A 17 -18.54 19.04 7.62
CA SER A 17 -19.92 18.71 7.21
C SER A 17 -20.05 17.69 6.07
N ARG A 18 -19.08 16.79 5.88
CA ARG A 18 -19.24 15.59 5.02
C ARG A 18 -19.00 14.24 5.69
N ALA A 19 -18.79 14.20 7.00
CA ALA A 19 -19.05 12.97 7.76
C ALA A 19 -20.56 12.95 8.07
N ALA A 20 -21.35 12.27 7.25
CA ALA A 20 -22.67 11.86 7.70
C ALA A 20 -22.45 10.99 8.95
N ASP A 21 -23.13 11.29 10.06
CA ASP A 21 -23.06 10.51 11.30
C ASP A 21 -23.18 9.02 10.96
N ALA A 22 -22.25 8.20 11.48
CA ALA A 22 -22.28 6.76 11.24
C ALA A 22 -23.64 6.18 11.66
N PRO A 23 -24.21 5.21 10.93
CA PRO A 23 -25.45 4.57 11.33
C PRO A 23 -25.32 3.97 12.74
N PRO A 24 -26.42 3.85 13.50
CA PRO A 24 -26.35 3.29 14.85
C PRO A 24 -25.87 1.82 14.85
N ILE A 25 -25.25 1.42 15.97
CA ILE A 25 -24.97 0.01 16.27
C ILE A 25 -26.31 -0.73 16.37
N LEU A 26 -26.42 -1.89 15.70
CA LEU A 26 -27.61 -2.73 15.73
C LEU A 26 -27.79 -3.34 17.14
N ASP A 27 -28.87 -3.01 17.84
CA ASP A 27 -29.14 -3.60 19.15
C ASP A 27 -30.07 -4.82 19.05
N CYS A 28 -29.51 -6.01 19.30
CA CYS A 28 -30.21 -7.29 19.36
C CYS A 28 -30.47 -7.76 20.81
N THR A 29 -30.31 -6.89 21.81
CA THR A 29 -30.48 -7.25 23.23
C THR A 29 -31.91 -7.12 23.75
N GLY A 30 -32.84 -6.68 22.90
CA GLY A 30 -34.26 -6.66 23.22
C GLY A 30 -34.82 -8.05 23.62
N PRO A 31 -35.97 -8.11 24.31
CA PRO A 31 -36.56 -9.38 24.77
C PRO A 31 -36.78 -10.38 23.63
N ASN A 32 -37.13 -9.91 22.43
CA ASN A 32 -37.34 -10.72 21.23
C ASN A 32 -36.16 -10.66 20.25
N GLY A 33 -35.04 -10.05 20.64
CA GLY A 33 -33.96 -9.74 19.73
C GLY A 33 -34.35 -8.68 18.69
N ALA A 34 -33.80 -8.78 17.47
CA ALA A 34 -34.09 -7.89 16.35
C ALA A 34 -34.63 -8.67 15.14
N ASP A 35 -35.66 -8.13 14.48
CA ASP A 35 -36.32 -8.80 13.35
C ASP A 35 -35.54 -8.64 12.03
N ALA A 36 -35.86 -9.48 11.04
CA ALA A 36 -35.18 -9.49 9.75
C ALA A 36 -35.25 -8.15 9.00
N LYS A 37 -36.33 -7.38 9.19
CA LYS A 37 -36.49 -6.06 8.57
C LYS A 37 -35.51 -5.05 9.16
N THR A 38 -35.34 -5.09 10.48
CA THR A 38 -34.40 -4.25 11.22
C THR A 38 -32.95 -4.59 10.84
N LEU A 39 -32.62 -5.87 10.77
CA LEU A 39 -31.30 -6.34 10.32
C LEU A 39 -30.98 -5.85 8.90
N LEU A 40 -31.89 -6.08 7.95
CA LEU A 40 -31.70 -5.66 6.56
C LEU A 40 -31.57 -4.13 6.43
N ALA A 41 -32.34 -3.37 7.21
CA ALA A 41 -32.23 -1.91 7.24
C ALA A 41 -30.85 -1.47 7.74
N ALA A 42 -30.33 -2.10 8.80
CA ALA A 42 -28.99 -1.83 9.32
C ALA A 42 -27.90 -2.19 8.30
N GLN A 43 -27.98 -3.35 7.64
CA GLN A 43 -27.04 -3.75 6.59
C GLN A 43 -26.99 -2.73 5.45
N LYS A 44 -28.16 -2.28 4.96
CA LYS A 44 -28.24 -1.28 3.87
C LYS A 44 -27.73 0.09 4.30
N ALA A 45 -28.02 0.53 5.52
CA ALA A 45 -27.53 1.79 6.05
C ALA A 45 -26.00 1.80 6.14
N TRP A 46 -25.41 0.71 6.65
CA TRP A 46 -23.97 0.54 6.75
C TRP A 46 -23.28 0.37 5.40
N ALA A 47 -23.87 -0.37 4.45
CA ALA A 47 -23.35 -0.45 3.08
C ALA A 47 -23.26 0.93 2.44
N LYS A 48 -24.35 1.72 2.53
CA LYS A 48 -24.38 3.10 2.04
C LYS A 48 -23.33 3.99 2.71
N HIS A 49 -23.17 3.87 4.03
CA HIS A 49 -22.16 4.63 4.78
C HIS A 49 -20.73 4.31 4.34
N LEU A 50 -20.45 3.04 4.01
CA LEU A 50 -19.17 2.57 3.50
C LEU A 50 -18.95 2.87 2.01
N GLY A 51 -19.89 3.55 1.33
CA GLY A 51 -19.82 3.84 -0.09
C GLY A 51 -20.08 2.63 -1.00
N GLU A 52 -20.67 1.57 -0.46
CA GLU A 52 -20.98 0.34 -1.19
C GLU A 52 -22.38 0.42 -1.81
N THR A 53 -22.53 -0.13 -3.02
CA THR A 53 -23.81 -0.13 -3.75
C THR A 53 -24.77 -1.22 -3.26
N SER A 54 -24.25 -2.22 -2.54
CA SER A 54 -24.98 -3.37 -2.04
C SER A 54 -24.42 -3.83 -0.69
N HIS A 55 -25.26 -4.49 0.11
CA HIS A 55 -24.87 -5.19 1.33
C HIS A 55 -24.47 -6.66 1.06
N GLU A 56 -24.59 -7.12 -0.18
CA GLU A 56 -24.04 -8.37 -0.68
C GLU A 56 -23.08 -8.07 -1.83
N LYS A 57 -21.89 -8.68 -1.83
CA LYS A 57 -20.85 -8.42 -2.82
C LYS A 57 -19.95 -9.63 -3.00
N ALA A 58 -19.56 -9.90 -4.24
CA ALA A 58 -18.53 -10.87 -4.55
C ALA A 58 -17.15 -10.22 -4.45
N PHE A 59 -16.23 -10.84 -3.71
CA PHE A 59 -14.84 -10.43 -3.61
C PHE A 59 -13.93 -11.43 -4.30
N PRO A 60 -12.92 -10.99 -5.07
CA PRO A 60 -11.90 -11.89 -5.57
C PRO A 60 -11.13 -12.50 -4.41
N LEU A 61 -10.75 -13.77 -4.56
CA LEU A 61 -9.83 -14.48 -3.68
C LEU A 61 -8.44 -14.61 -4.31
N ASP A 62 -8.34 -14.46 -5.64
CA ASP A 62 -7.11 -14.55 -6.40
C ASP A 62 -6.86 -13.31 -7.30
N LYS A 63 -5.66 -13.20 -7.86
CA LYS A 63 -5.30 -12.08 -8.77
C LYS A 63 -6.08 -12.10 -10.08
N SER A 64 -6.51 -13.27 -10.53
CA SER A 64 -7.20 -13.40 -11.81
C SER A 64 -8.67 -12.99 -11.75
N GLY A 65 -9.24 -12.92 -10.52
CA GLY A 65 -10.66 -12.70 -10.29
C GLY A 65 -11.54 -13.88 -10.67
N LYS A 66 -10.94 -15.05 -10.99
CA LYS A 66 -11.69 -16.26 -11.37
C LYS A 66 -12.23 -17.01 -10.16
N ALA A 67 -11.52 -16.95 -9.02
CA ALA A 67 -12.02 -17.44 -7.76
C ALA A 67 -12.60 -16.27 -6.97
N THR A 68 -13.90 -16.29 -6.70
CA THR A 68 -14.60 -15.26 -5.92
C THR A 68 -15.35 -15.86 -4.75
N VAL A 69 -15.54 -15.07 -3.69
CA VAL A 69 -16.39 -15.39 -2.56
C VAL A 69 -17.55 -14.40 -2.49
N GLU A 70 -18.79 -14.89 -2.41
CA GLU A 70 -19.95 -14.05 -2.10
C GLU A 70 -19.96 -13.75 -0.60
N MET A 71 -20.08 -12.47 -0.25
CA MET A 71 -20.09 -12.04 1.15
C MET A 71 -21.26 -11.10 1.44
N VAL A 72 -21.73 -11.18 2.67
CA VAL A 72 -22.80 -10.37 3.26
C VAL A 72 -22.17 -9.40 4.25
N LEU A 73 -22.57 -8.13 4.20
CA LEU A 73 -22.14 -7.13 5.18
C LEU A 73 -22.94 -7.30 6.47
N LEU A 74 -22.25 -7.50 7.59
CA LEU A 74 -22.81 -7.42 8.93
C LEU A 74 -22.54 -6.02 9.49
N PRO A 75 -23.55 -5.33 10.03
CA PRO A 75 -23.34 -4.07 10.73
C PRO A 75 -22.67 -4.32 12.09
N PRO A 76 -22.04 -3.31 12.70
CA PRO A 76 -21.78 -3.29 14.13
C PRO A 76 -23.04 -3.67 14.90
N GLY A 77 -22.89 -4.47 15.96
CA GLY A 77 -24.04 -4.98 16.68
C GLY A 77 -23.76 -5.34 18.12
N LYS A 78 -24.82 -5.28 18.93
CA LYS A 78 -24.82 -5.65 20.34
C LYS A 78 -25.78 -6.83 20.54
N TYR A 79 -25.32 -7.90 21.16
CA TYR A 79 -26.13 -9.13 21.32
C TYR A 79 -25.76 -9.90 22.59
N TYR A 80 -26.58 -10.90 22.93
CA TYR A 80 -26.25 -11.86 23.98
C TYR A 80 -25.44 -13.04 23.42
N ARG A 81 -24.18 -13.12 23.83
CA ARG A 81 -23.26 -14.24 23.56
C ARG A 81 -23.44 -15.33 24.61
N GLY A 82 -23.48 -16.58 24.19
CA GLY A 82 -23.79 -17.74 25.03
C GLY A 82 -25.29 -18.00 25.16
N GLU A 83 -25.63 -18.83 26.14
CA GLU A 83 -27.00 -19.22 26.44
C GLU A 83 -27.29 -19.21 27.94
N SER A 84 -28.57 -19.08 28.30
CA SER A 84 -29.06 -19.20 29.67
C SER A 84 -28.30 -18.28 30.65
N THR A 85 -28.01 -18.74 31.87
CA THR A 85 -27.32 -17.99 32.94
C THR A 85 -25.88 -17.60 32.63
N SER A 86 -25.28 -18.17 31.57
CA SER A 86 -23.92 -17.85 31.12
C SER A 86 -23.87 -16.74 30.06
N ALA A 87 -25.03 -16.26 29.61
CA ALA A 87 -25.11 -15.29 28.53
C ALA A 87 -24.58 -13.91 28.94
N VAL A 88 -23.64 -13.37 28.16
CA VAL A 88 -23.03 -12.05 28.38
C VAL A 88 -23.34 -11.13 27.22
N VAL A 89 -23.46 -9.84 27.50
CA VAL A 89 -23.68 -8.82 26.47
C VAL A 89 -22.35 -8.51 25.79
N VAL A 90 -22.30 -8.70 24.47
CA VAL A 90 -21.15 -8.37 23.63
C VAL A 90 -21.52 -7.27 22.64
N THR A 91 -20.61 -6.32 22.43
CA THR A 91 -20.71 -5.27 21.42
C THR A 91 -19.59 -5.44 20.39
N LEU A 92 -19.96 -5.62 19.13
CA LEU A 92 -19.08 -5.58 17.98
C LEU A 92 -19.16 -4.16 17.38
N THR A 93 -18.03 -3.46 17.33
CA THR A 93 -18.00 -2.02 16.98
C THR A 93 -17.76 -1.75 15.51
N GLN A 94 -17.33 -2.76 14.75
CA GLN A 94 -16.96 -2.61 13.34
C GLN A 94 -17.89 -3.38 12.41
N PRO A 95 -18.26 -2.82 11.24
CA PRO A 95 -18.89 -3.58 10.19
C PRO A 95 -17.93 -4.64 9.64
N LEU A 96 -18.46 -5.78 9.20
CA LEU A 96 -17.66 -6.92 8.73
C LEU A 96 -18.34 -7.59 7.53
N TRP A 97 -17.60 -7.85 6.46
CA TRP A 97 -18.08 -8.74 5.42
C TRP A 97 -17.89 -10.19 5.86
N VAL A 98 -18.91 -11.02 5.76
CA VAL A 98 -18.87 -12.44 6.12
C VAL A 98 -19.25 -13.27 4.91
N GLY A 99 -18.49 -14.33 4.64
CA GLY A 99 -18.81 -15.30 3.57
C GLY A 99 -20.24 -15.76 3.70
N LYS A 100 -21.01 -15.64 2.61
CA LYS A 100 -22.42 -16.05 2.54
C LYS A 100 -22.57 -17.55 2.83
N TYR A 101 -21.55 -18.30 2.46
CA TYR A 101 -21.38 -19.74 2.56
C TYR A 101 -20.04 -20.09 3.21
N GLU A 102 -19.83 -21.35 3.60
CA GLU A 102 -18.50 -21.88 3.90
C GLU A 102 -17.60 -21.83 2.64
N VAL A 103 -16.28 -21.80 2.84
CA VAL A 103 -15.33 -21.87 1.72
C VAL A 103 -15.51 -23.20 0.99
N THR A 104 -15.65 -23.13 -0.33
CA THR A 104 -15.87 -24.30 -1.18
C THR A 104 -14.56 -25.00 -1.55
N GLN A 105 -14.64 -26.27 -1.96
CA GLN A 105 -13.48 -27.03 -2.44
C GLN A 105 -12.77 -26.34 -3.61
N HIS A 106 -13.54 -25.75 -4.53
CA HIS A 106 -12.98 -24.99 -5.66
C HIS A 106 -12.23 -23.74 -5.21
N GLN A 107 -12.83 -22.96 -4.31
CA GLN A 107 -12.19 -21.75 -3.75
C GLN A 107 -10.90 -22.14 -3.01
N TYR A 108 -10.95 -23.19 -2.18
CA TYR A 108 -9.77 -23.68 -1.47
C TYR A 108 -8.66 -24.09 -2.42
N ALA A 109 -8.95 -24.95 -3.40
CA ALA A 109 -7.96 -25.43 -4.36
C ALA A 109 -7.38 -24.32 -5.24
N ALA A 110 -8.17 -23.29 -5.58
CA ALA A 110 -7.68 -22.14 -6.33
C ALA A 110 -6.63 -21.34 -5.56
N ILE A 111 -6.68 -21.34 -4.22
CA ILE A 111 -5.79 -20.56 -3.36
C ILE A 111 -4.63 -21.40 -2.83
N MET A 112 -4.89 -22.64 -2.42
CA MET A 112 -3.93 -23.53 -1.76
C MET A 112 -3.22 -24.48 -2.74
N GLY A 113 -3.79 -24.69 -3.93
CA GLY A 113 -3.22 -25.53 -4.99
C GLY A 113 -3.58 -27.01 -4.90
N ASP A 114 -4.23 -27.45 -3.82
CA ASP A 114 -4.73 -28.81 -3.63
C ASP A 114 -6.14 -28.83 -3.00
N ASN A 115 -6.78 -30.00 -3.01
CA ASN A 115 -8.09 -30.21 -2.39
C ASN A 115 -7.97 -31.30 -1.31
N PRO A 116 -8.00 -30.96 -0.02
CA PRO A 116 -7.78 -31.91 1.07
C PRO A 116 -9.02 -32.74 1.40
N SER A 117 -10.20 -32.37 0.87
CA SER A 117 -11.48 -32.96 1.25
C SER A 117 -11.54 -34.48 1.05
N HIS A 118 -12.21 -35.15 1.99
CA HIS A 118 -12.58 -36.55 1.92
C HIS A 118 -13.76 -36.76 0.95
N PHE A 119 -14.82 -35.94 1.05
CA PHE A 119 -15.98 -35.95 0.17
C PHE A 119 -15.71 -35.15 -1.11
N ARG A 120 -14.67 -35.56 -1.85
CA ARG A 120 -14.22 -34.85 -3.07
C ARG A 120 -15.32 -34.79 -4.10
N ARG A 121 -15.43 -33.62 -4.73
CA ARG A 121 -16.23 -33.39 -5.92
C ARG A 121 -15.31 -32.91 -7.04
N GLU A 122 -15.69 -33.19 -8.29
CA GLU A 122 -14.96 -32.74 -9.47
C GLU A 122 -15.83 -31.80 -10.31
N GLY A 123 -15.19 -30.96 -11.15
CA GLY A 123 -15.91 -30.03 -12.01
C GLY A 123 -16.76 -29.03 -11.24
N LYS A 124 -17.99 -28.78 -11.73
CA LYS A 124 -18.91 -27.79 -11.17
C LYS A 124 -19.32 -28.09 -9.74
N ASP A 125 -19.45 -29.36 -9.37
CA ASP A 125 -19.89 -29.75 -8.03
C ASP A 125 -18.90 -29.29 -6.95
N SER A 126 -17.60 -29.23 -7.27
CA SER A 126 -16.57 -28.73 -6.34
C SER A 126 -16.69 -27.24 -6.04
N ALA A 127 -17.30 -26.47 -6.95
CA ALA A 127 -17.58 -25.04 -6.76
C ALA A 127 -18.76 -24.79 -5.82
N GLU A 128 -19.49 -25.84 -5.43
CA GLU A 128 -20.70 -25.69 -4.64
C GLU A 128 -20.68 -26.49 -3.34
N THR A 129 -19.64 -27.28 -3.05
CA THR A 129 -19.52 -28.04 -1.78
C THR A 129 -18.43 -27.46 -0.88
N PRO A 130 -18.62 -27.46 0.45
CA PRO A 130 -17.63 -26.91 1.38
C PRO A 130 -16.34 -27.73 1.31
N VAL A 131 -15.21 -27.05 1.52
CA VAL A 131 -13.97 -27.73 1.83
C VAL A 131 -14.04 -28.30 3.25
N GLU A 132 -13.66 -29.56 3.39
CA GLU A 132 -13.41 -30.20 4.69
C GLU A 132 -12.07 -30.94 4.70
N CYS A 133 -11.70 -31.54 5.83
CA CYS A 133 -10.34 -32.01 6.12
C CYS A 133 -9.33 -30.86 6.13
N VAL A 134 -9.71 -29.73 6.73
CA VAL A 134 -8.87 -28.54 6.88
C VAL A 134 -8.59 -28.29 8.35
N SER A 135 -7.33 -28.12 8.72
CA SER A 135 -6.93 -27.74 10.09
C SER A 135 -7.11 -26.24 10.35
N HIS A 136 -7.05 -25.81 11.61
CA HIS A 136 -7.09 -24.39 11.96
C HIS A 136 -5.97 -23.62 11.24
N LEU A 137 -4.75 -24.18 11.26
CA LEU A 137 -3.59 -23.58 10.60
C LEU A 137 -3.77 -23.49 9.08
N ASP A 138 -4.39 -24.48 8.46
CA ASP A 138 -4.67 -24.46 7.02
C ASP A 138 -5.71 -23.38 6.65
N ALA A 139 -6.72 -23.19 7.51
CA ALA A 139 -7.76 -22.19 7.32
C ALA A 139 -7.22 -20.75 7.50
N GLU A 140 -6.37 -20.53 8.50
CA GLU A 140 -5.63 -19.27 8.65
C GLU A 140 -4.73 -19.01 7.45
N ARG A 141 -3.99 -20.04 7.01
CA ARG A 141 -3.11 -19.97 5.84
C ARG A 141 -3.87 -19.59 4.57
N PHE A 142 -5.03 -20.20 4.32
CA PHE A 142 -5.90 -19.82 3.20
C PHE A 142 -6.23 -18.32 3.23
N CYS A 143 -6.63 -17.81 4.40
CA CYS A 143 -6.98 -16.39 4.56
C CYS A 143 -5.76 -15.48 4.31
N GLU A 144 -4.58 -15.89 4.73
CA GLU A 144 -3.32 -15.16 4.51
C GLU A 144 -2.93 -15.10 3.03
N ILE A 145 -3.03 -16.20 2.27
CA ILE A 145 -2.78 -16.19 0.82
C ILE A 145 -3.78 -15.25 0.16
N ALA A 146 -5.09 -15.47 0.38
CA ALA A 146 -6.15 -14.67 -0.23
C ALA A 146 -5.95 -13.19 0.05
N SER A 147 -5.59 -12.84 1.28
CA SER A 147 -5.27 -11.46 1.68
C SER A 147 -4.07 -10.90 0.92
N GLY A 148 -2.97 -11.66 0.85
CA GLY A 148 -1.75 -11.26 0.18
C GLY A 148 -1.98 -11.01 -1.31
N VAL A 149 -2.62 -11.97 -2.01
CA VAL A 149 -2.77 -11.91 -3.46
C VAL A 149 -3.76 -10.84 -3.93
N THR A 150 -4.79 -10.54 -3.12
CA THR A 150 -5.82 -9.55 -3.46
C THR A 150 -5.60 -8.19 -2.80
N ASN A 151 -4.62 -8.07 -1.91
CA ASN A 151 -4.41 -6.92 -1.05
C ASN A 151 -5.69 -6.53 -0.25
N ALA A 152 -6.45 -7.54 0.20
CA ALA A 152 -7.61 -7.40 1.06
C ALA A 152 -7.34 -8.05 2.44
N ASP A 153 -8.14 -7.74 3.47
CA ASP A 153 -7.96 -8.31 4.80
C ASP A 153 -8.94 -9.46 5.03
N PHE A 154 -8.67 -10.61 4.41
CA PHE A 154 -9.40 -11.85 4.68
C PHE A 154 -8.87 -12.51 5.96
N ARG A 155 -9.78 -13.01 6.80
CA ARG A 155 -9.47 -13.76 8.04
C ARG A 155 -10.59 -14.71 8.42
N LEU A 156 -10.35 -15.61 9.37
CA LEU A 156 -11.42 -16.31 10.07
C LEU A 156 -12.24 -15.32 10.92
N LEU A 157 -13.51 -15.64 11.16
CA LEU A 157 -14.34 -14.89 12.11
C LEU A 157 -13.80 -15.10 13.52
N THR A 158 -13.90 -14.07 14.36
CA THR A 158 -13.74 -14.33 15.79
C THR A 158 -14.91 -15.16 16.28
N GLU A 159 -14.71 -15.85 17.40
CA GLU A 159 -15.74 -16.68 18.00
C GLU A 159 -17.02 -15.88 18.29
N ALA A 160 -16.86 -14.62 18.73
CA ALA A 160 -17.97 -13.72 19.01
C ALA A 160 -18.63 -13.17 17.74
N GLU A 161 -17.87 -12.93 16.66
CA GLU A 161 -18.43 -12.54 15.36
C GLU A 161 -19.22 -13.68 14.74
N TRP A 162 -18.71 -14.91 14.83
CA TRP A 162 -19.37 -16.09 14.31
C TRP A 162 -20.74 -16.29 14.97
N GLU A 163 -20.81 -16.17 16.30
CA GLU A 163 -22.08 -16.36 17.01
C GLU A 163 -23.07 -15.22 16.77
N PHE A 164 -22.60 -13.97 16.63
CA PHE A 164 -23.45 -12.87 16.19
C PHE A 164 -24.04 -13.12 14.80
N ALA A 165 -23.18 -13.57 13.88
CA ALA A 165 -23.57 -13.95 12.52
C ALA A 165 -24.60 -15.09 12.51
N ALA A 166 -24.41 -16.12 13.35
CA ALA A 166 -25.28 -17.28 13.43
C ALA A 166 -26.65 -16.95 14.03
N LYS A 167 -26.67 -16.17 15.13
CA LYS A 167 -27.91 -15.78 15.82
C LYS A 167 -28.78 -14.87 14.98
N ALA A 168 -28.19 -14.00 14.14
CA ALA A 168 -28.90 -13.11 13.23
C ALA A 168 -30.11 -12.42 13.86
N GLY A 169 -29.88 -11.76 14.99
CA GLY A 169 -30.90 -11.02 15.74
C GLY A 169 -31.72 -11.86 16.70
N THR A 170 -31.69 -13.20 16.63
CA THR A 170 -32.48 -14.08 17.51
C THR A 170 -31.78 -14.36 18.84
N ARG A 171 -32.56 -14.80 19.84
CA ARG A 171 -32.08 -15.29 21.15
C ARG A 171 -32.30 -16.79 21.36
N THR A 172 -32.85 -17.45 20.35
CA THR A 172 -33.25 -18.85 20.36
C THR A 172 -32.04 -19.78 20.18
N LYS A 173 -32.23 -21.08 20.42
CA LYS A 173 -31.20 -22.11 20.24
C LYS A 173 -30.70 -22.18 18.79
N TYR A 174 -31.63 -22.10 17.84
CA TYR A 174 -31.38 -22.03 16.41
C TYR A 174 -31.99 -20.74 15.86
N TYR A 175 -31.52 -20.22 14.73
CA TYR A 175 -32.06 -18.98 14.18
C TYR A 175 -33.50 -19.10 13.64
N ASN A 176 -34.06 -20.32 13.55
CA ASN A 176 -35.46 -20.57 13.23
C ASN A 176 -36.34 -20.99 14.43
N GLY A 177 -35.79 -20.99 15.66
CA GLY A 177 -36.53 -21.29 16.88
C GLY A 177 -35.75 -22.13 17.90
N ASP A 178 -36.45 -22.55 18.97
CA ASP A 178 -35.86 -23.39 20.04
C ASP A 178 -36.07 -24.90 19.83
N GLY A 179 -36.99 -25.27 18.94
CA GLY A 179 -37.32 -26.65 18.62
C GLY A 179 -36.37 -27.26 17.60
N SER A 180 -35.95 -28.51 17.83
CA SER A 180 -35.15 -29.28 16.87
C SER A 180 -35.97 -29.90 15.74
N ASP A 181 -37.30 -29.88 15.85
CA ASP A 181 -38.26 -30.40 14.86
C ASP A 181 -38.14 -29.70 13.50
N LYS A 182 -37.72 -28.42 13.50
CA LYS A 182 -37.49 -27.61 12.29
C LYS A 182 -36.01 -27.44 11.93
N LEU A 183 -35.09 -28.09 12.64
CA LEU A 183 -33.66 -27.95 12.38
C LEU A 183 -33.29 -28.40 10.95
N GLY A 184 -34.00 -29.40 10.41
CA GLY A 184 -33.82 -29.89 9.04
C GLY A 184 -34.04 -28.84 7.94
N ASP A 185 -34.75 -27.75 8.22
CA ASP A 185 -35.01 -26.66 7.25
C ASP A 185 -33.78 -25.76 7.07
N ILE A 186 -32.92 -25.71 8.08
CA ILE A 186 -31.81 -24.75 8.20
C ILE A 186 -30.43 -25.41 8.28
N ALA A 187 -30.37 -26.72 8.53
CA ALA A 187 -29.12 -27.44 8.78
C ALA A 187 -29.03 -28.75 8.02
N GLN A 188 -27.82 -29.05 7.56
CA GLN A 188 -27.41 -30.39 7.19
C GLN A 188 -26.71 -31.05 8.39
N PHE A 189 -27.36 -31.98 9.08
CA PHE A 189 -26.83 -32.60 10.29
C PHE A 189 -27.13 -34.11 10.36
N GLY A 190 -26.62 -34.80 11.38
CA GLY A 190 -26.71 -36.26 11.51
C GLY A 190 -28.15 -36.79 11.55
N GLY A 191 -29.10 -36.01 12.07
CA GLY A 191 -30.52 -36.36 12.11
C GLY A 191 -31.20 -36.40 10.73
N ASN A 192 -30.58 -35.83 9.70
CA ASN A 192 -31.07 -35.92 8.31
C ASN A 192 -30.68 -37.24 7.63
N ASN A 193 -30.06 -38.19 8.34
CA ASN A 193 -29.62 -39.51 7.86
C ASN A 193 -28.67 -39.49 6.64
N ARG A 194 -27.99 -38.37 6.41
CA ARG A 194 -27.05 -38.19 5.29
C ARG A 194 -25.63 -38.06 5.82
N LYS A 195 -24.79 -39.04 5.49
CA LYS A 195 -23.42 -39.21 6.03
C LYS A 195 -22.34 -38.48 5.19
N SER A 196 -22.65 -37.27 4.73
CA SER A 196 -21.73 -36.47 3.89
C SER A 196 -22.06 -34.99 3.94
N THR A 197 -21.09 -34.16 3.53
CA THR A 197 -21.33 -32.75 3.18
C THR A 197 -22.29 -32.60 2.01
N THR A 198 -22.85 -31.40 1.87
CA THR A 198 -23.81 -31.07 0.81
C THR A 198 -23.45 -29.75 0.14
N LYS A 199 -24.19 -29.41 -0.92
CA LYS A 199 -24.08 -28.10 -1.55
C LYS A 199 -24.28 -27.00 -0.50
N VAL A 200 -23.37 -26.02 -0.46
CA VAL A 200 -23.51 -24.81 0.36
C VAL A 200 -24.75 -24.03 -0.09
N GLY A 201 -25.49 -23.47 0.86
CA GLY A 201 -26.73 -22.77 0.59
C GLY A 201 -27.92 -23.67 0.27
N SER A 202 -27.82 -25.00 0.49
CA SER A 202 -28.93 -25.92 0.23
C SER A 202 -30.07 -25.82 1.26
N LYS A 203 -29.83 -25.15 2.38
CA LYS A 203 -30.79 -24.89 3.46
C LYS A 203 -31.17 -23.40 3.50
N ALA A 204 -32.28 -23.08 4.18
CA ALA A 204 -32.74 -21.70 4.30
C ALA A 204 -31.66 -20.80 4.92
N PRO A 205 -31.53 -19.53 4.52
CA PRO A 205 -30.62 -18.59 5.17
C PRO A 205 -31.20 -18.06 6.49
N ASN A 206 -30.33 -17.50 7.33
CA ASN A 206 -30.74 -16.70 8.48
C ASN A 206 -31.11 -15.25 8.07
N ALA A 207 -31.51 -14.43 9.04
CA ALA A 207 -32.00 -13.07 8.77
C ALA A 207 -30.94 -12.08 8.25
N PHE A 208 -29.64 -12.41 8.34
CA PHE A 208 -28.59 -11.64 7.66
C PHE A 208 -28.40 -12.07 6.20
N GLY A 209 -28.94 -13.22 5.77
CA GLY A 209 -28.70 -13.81 4.46
C GLY A 209 -27.56 -14.84 4.45
N LEU A 210 -27.06 -15.26 5.62
CA LEU A 210 -26.03 -16.28 5.74
C LEU A 210 -26.65 -17.68 5.75
N HIS A 211 -26.03 -18.62 5.04
CA HIS A 211 -26.44 -20.01 5.01
C HIS A 211 -25.53 -20.89 5.88
N ASP A 212 -26.02 -22.09 6.17
CA ASP A 212 -25.27 -23.20 6.79
C ASP A 212 -24.69 -22.90 8.21
N MET A 213 -25.15 -21.85 8.88
CA MET A 213 -24.74 -21.47 10.25
C MET A 213 -25.12 -22.49 11.36
N SER A 214 -25.70 -23.63 11.00
CA SER A 214 -26.16 -24.67 11.95
C SER A 214 -25.90 -26.10 11.45
N GLY A 215 -25.01 -26.31 10.47
CA GLY A 215 -24.62 -27.65 10.06
C GLY A 215 -23.69 -27.65 8.85
N ASN A 216 -23.75 -28.73 8.07
CA ASN A 216 -22.87 -29.05 6.94
C ASN A 216 -21.43 -29.34 7.41
N VAL A 217 -20.67 -28.35 7.86
CA VAL A 217 -19.35 -28.53 8.49
C VAL A 217 -19.21 -27.67 9.74
N TRP A 218 -18.44 -28.15 10.72
CA TRP A 218 -17.96 -27.29 11.79
C TRP A 218 -17.06 -26.23 11.19
N GLU A 219 -17.21 -24.99 11.63
CA GLU A 219 -16.42 -23.87 11.14
C GLU A 219 -15.37 -23.45 12.17
N TRP A 220 -14.10 -23.42 11.75
CA TRP A 220 -13.02 -22.82 12.53
C TRP A 220 -13.25 -21.33 12.75
N CYS A 221 -13.16 -20.89 14.01
CA CYS A 221 -13.02 -19.50 14.39
C CYS A 221 -11.55 -19.17 14.61
N SER A 222 -11.19 -17.88 14.59
CA SER A 222 -9.80 -17.44 14.80
C SER A 222 -9.29 -17.58 16.24
N ASP A 223 -10.18 -17.95 17.16
CA ASP A 223 -9.94 -17.91 18.59
C ASP A 223 -9.42 -19.26 19.09
N TYR A 224 -8.51 -19.22 20.06
CA TYR A 224 -8.11 -20.42 20.80
C TYR A 224 -9.08 -20.71 21.95
N TRP A 225 -9.13 -21.99 22.34
CA TRP A 225 -10.07 -22.42 23.37
C TRP A 225 -9.80 -21.77 24.74
N ALA A 226 -10.90 -21.45 25.42
CA ALA A 226 -10.98 -21.09 26.83
C ALA A 226 -12.19 -21.79 27.45
N GLU A 227 -12.08 -22.24 28.70
CA GLU A 227 -13.20 -22.86 29.42
C GLU A 227 -14.35 -21.87 29.70
N ALA A 228 -14.03 -20.59 29.90
CA ALA A 228 -15.00 -19.53 30.14
C ALA A 228 -14.73 -18.33 29.23
N TYR A 229 -15.79 -17.58 28.90
CA TYR A 229 -15.64 -16.26 28.29
C TYR A 229 -14.91 -15.32 29.26
N ASP A 230 -13.99 -14.51 28.73
CA ASP A 230 -13.37 -13.46 29.53
C ASP A 230 -14.42 -12.41 29.90
N SER A 231 -14.81 -12.37 31.18
CA SER A 231 -15.82 -11.46 31.70
C SER A 231 -15.41 -9.99 31.62
N ASN A 232 -14.13 -9.69 31.39
CA ASN A 232 -13.63 -8.33 31.20
C ASN A 232 -13.67 -7.86 29.74
N SER A 233 -14.06 -8.73 28.80
CA SER A 233 -14.01 -8.47 27.35
C SER A 233 -15.42 -8.49 26.75
N SER A 234 -16.15 -7.37 26.89
CA SER A 234 -17.52 -7.22 26.36
C SER A 234 -17.59 -6.40 25.07
N VAL A 235 -16.49 -5.77 24.64
CA VAL A 235 -16.40 -4.96 23.42
C VAL A 235 -15.32 -5.54 22.52
N ASP A 236 -15.69 -5.97 21.31
CA ASP A 236 -14.84 -6.67 20.33
C ASP A 236 -13.95 -7.74 20.98
N PRO A 237 -14.55 -8.75 21.65
CA PRO A 237 -13.77 -9.77 22.34
C PRO A 237 -12.98 -10.63 21.35
N ILE A 238 -11.71 -10.82 21.69
CA ILE A 238 -10.82 -11.80 21.07
C ILE A 238 -10.52 -12.87 22.12
N GLY A 239 -10.47 -14.13 21.71
CA GLY A 239 -10.12 -15.26 22.56
C GLY A 239 -8.69 -15.16 23.12
N PRO A 240 -8.35 -16.02 24.09
CA PRO A 240 -7.00 -16.01 24.66
C PRO A 240 -5.94 -16.42 23.63
N ASP A 241 -4.71 -16.02 23.89
CA ASP A 241 -3.53 -16.39 23.11
C ASP A 241 -2.96 -17.71 23.65
N ASN A 242 -3.74 -18.78 23.53
CA ASN A 242 -3.46 -20.11 24.08
C ASN A 242 -3.06 -21.10 22.98
N SER A 243 -2.15 -20.70 22.09
CA SER A 243 -1.59 -21.62 21.07
C SER A 243 -1.09 -22.90 21.75
N GLY A 244 -1.55 -24.05 21.27
CA GLY A 244 -1.32 -25.38 21.83
C GLY A 244 -2.52 -25.98 22.59
N GLN A 245 -3.59 -25.22 22.89
CA GLN A 245 -4.79 -25.73 23.57
C GLN A 245 -5.97 -26.06 22.63
N GLY A 246 -5.80 -25.87 21.31
CA GLY A 246 -6.80 -26.16 20.29
C GLY A 246 -7.60 -24.93 19.86
N GLY A 247 -8.00 -24.92 18.59
CA GLY A 247 -8.83 -23.87 17.99
C GLY A 247 -10.32 -24.06 18.31
N VAL A 248 -11.09 -22.96 18.34
CA VAL A 248 -12.53 -23.03 18.57
C VAL A 248 -13.27 -23.34 17.27
N THR A 249 -14.23 -24.27 17.34
CA THR A 249 -15.13 -24.63 16.24
C THR A 249 -16.59 -24.45 16.64
N ARG A 250 -17.43 -23.98 15.69
CA ARG A 250 -18.86 -23.69 15.91
C ARG A 250 -19.74 -24.18 14.76
N GLY A 251 -21.04 -24.32 15.01
CA GLY A 251 -22.06 -24.58 13.97
C GLY A 251 -22.54 -26.01 13.78
N GLY A 252 -21.87 -27.03 14.32
CA GLY A 252 -22.23 -28.43 14.06
C GLY A 252 -21.83 -28.88 12.66
N SER A 253 -22.10 -30.14 12.31
CA SER A 253 -21.76 -30.68 10.98
C SER A 253 -22.76 -31.74 10.53
N TRP A 254 -22.57 -32.25 9.31
CA TRP A 254 -23.29 -33.40 8.77
C TRP A 254 -23.28 -34.63 9.70
N ALA A 255 -22.31 -34.74 10.61
CA ALA A 255 -22.13 -35.89 11.50
C ALA A 255 -22.72 -35.70 12.90
N THR A 256 -23.12 -34.49 13.28
CA THR A 256 -23.48 -34.17 14.68
C THR A 256 -24.97 -34.29 14.97
N GLY A 257 -25.32 -34.45 16.25
CA GLY A 257 -26.70 -34.35 16.74
C GLY A 257 -27.20 -32.92 16.77
N ALA A 258 -28.52 -32.75 16.97
CA ALA A 258 -29.19 -31.44 16.95
C ALA A 258 -28.62 -30.46 17.99
N ASP A 259 -28.28 -30.94 19.20
CA ASP A 259 -27.77 -30.07 20.28
C ASP A 259 -26.42 -29.42 19.96
N ASN A 260 -25.64 -29.98 19.03
CA ASN A 260 -24.37 -29.41 18.59
C ASN A 260 -24.55 -28.32 17.53
N CYS A 261 -25.72 -28.24 16.89
CA CYS A 261 -26.05 -27.28 15.83
C CYS A 261 -26.57 -25.93 16.37
N ARG A 262 -26.61 -25.76 17.69
CA ARG A 262 -27.12 -24.54 18.34
C ARG A 262 -26.15 -23.38 18.13
N SER A 263 -26.67 -22.17 17.92
CA SER A 263 -25.84 -20.99 17.62
C SER A 263 -24.83 -20.66 18.72
N ALA A 264 -25.12 -20.98 19.98
CA ALA A 264 -24.22 -20.75 21.12
C ALA A 264 -23.24 -21.91 21.37
N TYR A 265 -23.44 -23.07 20.76
CA TYR A 265 -22.58 -24.24 20.99
C TYR A 265 -21.18 -23.98 20.42
N ARG A 266 -20.17 -24.40 21.18
CA ARG A 266 -18.75 -24.30 20.83
C ARG A 266 -18.06 -25.59 21.24
N THR A 267 -17.06 -26.00 20.48
CA THR A 267 -16.14 -27.09 20.85
C THR A 267 -14.70 -26.69 20.52
N ARG A 268 -13.75 -27.54 20.86
CA ARG A 268 -12.33 -27.39 20.54
C ARG A 268 -11.81 -28.60 19.81
N ASP A 269 -10.91 -28.34 18.88
CA ASP A 269 -10.18 -29.34 18.14
C ASP A 269 -8.69 -28.95 18.08
N GLY A 270 -7.80 -29.93 17.95
CA GLY A 270 -6.37 -29.66 17.85
C GLY A 270 -6.04 -28.80 16.63
N GLU A 271 -5.08 -27.88 16.76
CA GLU A 271 -4.76 -26.88 15.70
C GLU A 271 -4.33 -27.51 14.38
N THR A 272 -3.73 -28.70 14.43
CA THR A 272 -3.30 -29.50 13.27
C THR A 272 -4.29 -30.59 12.89
N TYR A 273 -5.40 -30.75 13.63
CA TYR A 273 -6.41 -31.76 13.36
C TYR A 273 -7.27 -31.35 12.16
N ALA A 274 -7.40 -32.25 11.18
CA ALA A 274 -8.07 -32.01 9.91
C ALA A 274 -9.16 -33.07 9.65
N GLY A 275 -10.22 -33.07 10.46
CA GLY A 275 -11.33 -34.02 10.36
C GLY A 275 -12.27 -33.75 9.18
N SER A 276 -12.96 -34.78 8.69
CA SER A 276 -13.88 -34.66 7.53
C SER A 276 -15.21 -33.95 7.81
N HIS A 277 -15.34 -33.43 9.03
CA HIS A 277 -16.45 -32.61 9.49
C HIS A 277 -16.02 -31.17 9.77
N LEU A 278 -14.75 -30.82 9.53
CA LEU A 278 -14.15 -29.52 9.82
C LEU A 278 -13.86 -28.77 8.52
N GLY A 279 -14.46 -27.60 8.40
CA GLY A 279 -14.22 -26.60 7.37
C GLY A 279 -14.16 -25.21 7.98
N PHE A 280 -14.45 -24.18 7.21
CA PHE A 280 -14.42 -22.80 7.69
C PHE A 280 -15.16 -21.85 6.76
N ARG A 281 -15.52 -20.68 7.29
CA ARG A 281 -15.86 -19.51 6.48
C ARG A 281 -14.92 -18.36 6.80
N ILE A 282 -14.88 -17.41 5.87
CA ILE A 282 -14.01 -16.25 5.97
C ILE A 282 -14.80 -14.97 6.19
N ALA A 283 -14.16 -14.03 6.84
CA ALA A 283 -14.57 -12.65 6.95
C ALA A 283 -13.57 -11.74 6.24
N ARG A 284 -14.02 -10.54 5.90
CA ARG A 284 -13.22 -9.49 5.27
C ARG A 284 -13.55 -8.15 5.91
N LEU A 285 -12.52 -7.42 6.36
CA LEU A 285 -12.72 -6.05 6.83
C LEU A 285 -13.12 -5.13 5.65
N PRO A 286 -14.07 -4.20 5.84
CA PRO A 286 -14.36 -3.18 4.85
C PRO A 286 -13.11 -2.34 4.54
N ASP A 287 -13.01 -1.85 3.30
CA ASP A 287 -11.87 -1.03 2.89
C ASP A 287 -11.88 0.30 3.63
N ALA A 288 -13.03 0.98 3.74
CA ALA A 288 -13.23 2.12 4.62
C ALA A 288 -13.50 1.62 6.05
N ARG A 289 -12.59 1.88 7.00
CA ARG A 289 -12.78 1.50 8.41
C ARG A 289 -13.31 2.68 9.21
N MET A 290 -14.08 2.42 10.26
CA MET A 290 -14.40 3.47 11.22
C MET A 290 -13.10 3.93 11.90
N PRO A 291 -12.89 5.25 12.09
CA PRO A 291 -11.81 5.72 12.94
C PRO A 291 -12.13 5.33 14.39
N SER A 292 -11.66 4.16 14.81
CA SER A 292 -11.55 3.87 16.24
C SER A 292 -10.35 4.66 16.79
N GLN A 293 -10.45 5.14 18.02
CA GLN A 293 -9.32 5.81 18.65
C GLN A 293 -8.14 4.81 18.69
N PRO A 294 -6.96 5.16 18.14
CA PRO A 294 -5.83 4.26 18.18
C PRO A 294 -5.42 4.00 19.64
N PRO A 295 -4.96 2.78 19.96
CA PRO A 295 -4.38 2.52 21.28
C PRO A 295 -3.23 3.47 21.58
N PRO A 296 -2.91 3.72 22.87
CA PRO A 296 -1.70 4.44 23.22
C PRO A 296 -0.45 3.82 22.58
N ILE A 297 0.49 4.68 22.14
CA ILE A 297 1.81 4.20 21.71
C ILE A 297 2.55 3.61 22.92
N LEU A 298 3.35 2.58 22.71
CA LEU A 298 4.14 1.97 23.79
C LEU A 298 5.21 2.95 24.28
N ASP A 299 5.15 3.33 25.56
CA ASP A 299 6.15 4.20 26.19
C ASP A 299 7.26 3.38 26.83
N CYS A 300 8.45 3.36 26.23
CA CYS A 300 9.65 2.71 26.77
C CYS A 300 10.64 3.71 27.37
N THR A 301 10.24 4.95 27.63
CA THR A 301 11.13 6.05 28.05
C THR A 301 11.28 6.16 29.57
N GLY A 302 10.47 5.44 30.35
CA GLY A 302 10.58 5.34 31.80
C GLY A 302 11.97 4.86 32.25
N ALA A 303 12.32 5.05 33.52
CA ALA A 303 13.64 4.67 34.06
C ALA A 303 13.95 3.17 33.83
N GLU A 304 12.97 2.31 34.03
CA GLU A 304 13.06 0.86 33.83
C GLU A 304 12.61 0.41 32.43
N GLY A 305 12.18 1.34 31.56
CA GLY A 305 11.51 1.03 30.31
C GLY A 305 10.09 0.48 30.53
N ALA A 306 9.63 -0.40 29.63
CA ALA A 306 8.35 -1.09 29.71
C ALA A 306 8.57 -2.58 29.97
N ASP A 307 7.86 -3.14 30.96
CA ASP A 307 7.96 -4.57 31.26
C ASP A 307 7.32 -5.44 30.16
N ALA A 308 7.66 -6.73 30.16
CA ALA A 308 7.19 -7.67 29.12
C ALA A 308 5.66 -7.77 29.06
N LYS A 309 4.95 -7.63 30.19
CA LYS A 309 3.48 -7.66 30.22
C LYS A 309 2.90 -6.46 29.48
N THR A 310 3.46 -5.28 29.68
CA THR A 310 3.06 -4.03 29.04
C THR A 310 3.35 -4.06 27.54
N VAL A 311 4.51 -4.59 27.15
CA VAL A 311 4.91 -4.79 25.75
C VAL A 311 3.89 -5.66 25.02
N VAL A 312 3.59 -6.85 25.56
CA VAL A 312 2.63 -7.79 24.97
C VAL A 312 1.20 -7.21 24.95
N ALA A 313 0.80 -6.51 26.01
CA ALA A 313 -0.50 -5.83 26.06
C ALA A 313 -0.64 -4.79 24.95
N SER A 314 0.42 -4.01 24.67
CA SER A 314 0.43 -3.05 23.56
C SER A 314 0.31 -3.74 22.20
N GLN A 315 1.06 -4.81 21.95
CA GLN A 315 0.93 -5.61 20.72
C GLN A 315 -0.50 -6.11 20.51
N LYS A 316 -1.12 -6.66 21.56
CA LYS A 316 -2.50 -7.16 21.51
C LYS A 316 -3.51 -6.04 21.28
N ALA A 317 -3.34 -4.89 21.92
CA ALA A 317 -4.21 -3.73 21.71
C ALA A 317 -4.14 -3.21 20.27
N TRP A 318 -2.93 -3.12 19.70
CA TRP A 318 -2.74 -2.73 18.31
C TRP A 318 -3.24 -3.78 17.32
N ALA A 319 -3.04 -5.08 17.58
CA ALA A 319 -3.62 -6.15 16.77
C ALA A 319 -5.15 -6.05 16.73
N LYS A 320 -5.78 -5.88 17.90
CA LYS A 320 -7.22 -5.67 18.04
C LYS A 320 -7.71 -4.43 17.29
N HIS A 321 -6.98 -3.32 17.36
CA HIS A 321 -7.30 -2.09 16.62
C HIS A 321 -7.34 -2.31 15.10
N PHE A 322 -6.50 -3.22 14.58
CA PHE A 322 -6.53 -3.61 13.17
C PHE A 322 -7.51 -4.74 12.84
N GLY A 323 -8.29 -5.22 13.80
CA GLY A 323 -9.21 -6.35 13.62
C GLY A 323 -8.49 -7.67 13.35
N LEU A 324 -7.25 -7.82 13.87
CA LEU A 324 -6.45 -9.04 13.76
C LEU A 324 -6.75 -9.96 14.94
N SER A 325 -6.79 -11.27 14.68
CA SER A 325 -7.03 -12.30 15.70
C SER A 325 -5.86 -12.45 16.68
N ASN A 326 -4.65 -12.12 16.26
CA ASN A 326 -3.44 -12.17 17.08
C ASN A 326 -2.39 -11.15 16.56
N HIS A 327 -1.22 -11.13 17.21
CA HIS A 327 -0.10 -10.24 16.86
C HIS A 327 0.99 -10.96 16.03
N ARG A 328 0.66 -12.10 15.40
CA ARG A 328 1.59 -12.94 14.61
C ARG A 328 0.96 -13.33 13.29
N ARG A 329 1.69 -13.30 12.19
CA ARG A 329 1.12 -13.62 10.88
C ARG A 329 2.16 -14.23 9.97
N SER A 330 1.78 -15.24 9.19
CA SER A 330 2.64 -15.77 8.14
C SER A 330 2.32 -15.11 6.81
N PHE A 331 3.37 -14.89 6.01
CA PHE A 331 3.24 -14.30 4.69
C PHE A 331 3.94 -15.17 3.64
N PRO A 332 3.30 -15.42 2.49
CA PRO A 332 3.94 -16.15 1.41
C PRO A 332 5.09 -15.34 0.84
N LEU A 333 6.17 -16.02 0.47
CA LEU A 333 7.29 -15.44 -0.27
C LEU A 333 7.33 -15.92 -1.73
N ASP A 334 6.60 -16.98 -2.07
CA ASP A 334 6.48 -17.51 -3.42
C ASP A 334 5.03 -17.57 -3.91
N GLN A 335 4.85 -17.59 -5.23
CA GLN A 335 3.51 -17.62 -5.85
C GLN A 335 2.77 -18.94 -5.60
N ALA A 336 3.51 -20.03 -5.36
CA ALA A 336 2.93 -21.33 -5.06
C ALA A 336 2.46 -21.42 -3.59
N GLY A 337 2.75 -20.42 -2.75
CA GLY A 337 2.42 -20.44 -1.33
C GLY A 337 3.07 -21.63 -0.62
N LYS A 338 4.27 -22.05 -1.02
CA LYS A 338 5.00 -23.17 -0.40
C LYS A 338 6.05 -22.69 0.59
N VAL A 339 6.54 -21.46 0.44
CA VAL A 339 7.57 -20.88 1.31
C VAL A 339 7.07 -19.59 1.94
N TRP A 340 7.30 -19.47 3.25
CA TRP A 340 6.62 -18.49 4.10
C TRP A 340 7.59 -17.82 5.06
N VAL A 341 7.24 -16.60 5.48
CA VAL A 341 7.87 -15.91 6.60
C VAL A 341 6.84 -15.68 7.70
N GLU A 342 7.13 -16.17 8.90
CA GLU A 342 6.38 -15.81 10.11
C GLU A 342 6.85 -14.42 10.58
N MET A 343 5.92 -13.52 10.83
CA MET A 343 6.18 -12.15 11.25
C MET A 343 5.36 -11.79 12.49
N ILE A 344 5.89 -10.87 13.27
CA ILE A 344 5.33 -10.38 14.52
C ILE A 344 4.99 -8.89 14.35
N LEU A 345 3.85 -8.48 14.89
CA LEU A 345 3.42 -7.10 14.91
C LEU A 345 4.30 -6.30 15.88
N LEU A 346 5.06 -5.35 15.37
CA LEU A 346 5.78 -4.34 16.13
C LEU A 346 4.86 -3.11 16.25
N PRO A 347 4.38 -2.75 17.46
CA PRO A 347 3.46 -1.63 17.65
C PRO A 347 4.20 -0.29 17.57
N PRO A 348 3.49 0.84 17.37
CA PRO A 348 4.05 2.17 17.58
C PRO A 348 4.54 2.33 19.02
N GLY A 349 5.62 3.09 19.17
CA GLY A 349 6.19 3.34 20.48
C GLY A 349 7.26 4.41 20.47
N LYS A 350 7.69 4.80 21.66
CA LYS A 350 8.77 5.75 21.86
C LYS A 350 9.82 5.17 22.79
N TYR A 351 11.08 5.36 22.45
CA TYR A 351 12.21 4.83 23.21
C TYR A 351 13.44 5.71 23.05
N TYR A 352 14.47 5.46 23.85
CA TYR A 352 15.77 6.10 23.70
C TYR A 352 16.72 5.23 22.88
N GLN A 353 17.16 5.73 21.73
CA GLN A 353 18.15 5.11 20.88
C GLN A 353 19.57 5.49 21.32
N GLY A 354 20.49 4.53 21.23
CA GLY A 354 21.92 4.74 21.44
C GLY A 354 22.38 4.45 22.87
N ASP A 355 23.62 4.85 23.16
CA ASP A 355 24.26 4.67 24.45
C ASP A 355 23.70 5.65 25.51
N GLU A 356 23.71 5.24 26.77
CA GLU A 356 23.20 5.98 27.95
C GLU A 356 23.83 7.36 28.12
N LYS A 357 25.03 7.55 27.58
CA LYS A 357 25.74 8.84 27.63
C LYS A 357 25.14 9.90 26.72
N LYS A 358 24.48 9.51 25.61
CA LYS A 358 23.85 10.41 24.62
C LYS A 358 22.61 9.78 23.96
N PRO A 359 21.56 9.45 24.72
CA PRO A 359 20.36 8.85 24.17
C PRO A 359 19.59 9.85 23.29
N THR A 360 19.09 9.39 22.15
CA THR A 360 18.19 10.16 21.28
C THR A 360 16.77 9.64 21.43
N LEU A 361 15.79 10.51 21.67
CA LEU A 361 14.38 10.12 21.71
C LEU A 361 13.91 9.81 20.29
N VAL A 362 13.39 8.59 20.09
CA VAL A 362 12.85 8.13 18.81
C VAL A 362 11.39 7.77 18.99
N ASN A 363 10.57 8.14 18.01
CA ASN A 363 9.17 7.75 17.91
C ASN A 363 8.95 6.86 16.68
N ILE A 364 8.53 5.63 16.91
CA ILE A 364 7.99 4.73 15.90
C ILE A 364 6.50 5.04 15.79
N LEU A 365 6.11 5.69 14.70
CA LEU A 365 4.75 6.24 14.54
C LEU A 365 3.75 5.25 13.97
N GLU A 366 4.23 4.22 13.26
CA GLU A 366 3.39 3.29 12.53
C GLU A 366 3.73 1.84 12.91
N PRO A 367 2.72 0.97 13.06
CA PRO A 367 2.94 -0.44 13.30
C PRO A 367 3.46 -1.12 12.03
N MET A 368 4.25 -2.17 12.21
CA MET A 368 4.79 -2.95 11.10
C MET A 368 4.87 -4.43 11.47
N TRP A 369 4.75 -5.30 10.47
CA TRP A 369 5.11 -6.70 10.59
C TRP A 369 6.62 -6.83 10.44
N VAL A 370 7.27 -7.52 11.37
CA VAL A 370 8.72 -7.78 11.34
C VAL A 370 8.96 -9.27 11.42
N GLY A 371 9.88 -9.80 10.62
CA GLY A 371 10.24 -11.23 10.63
C GLY A 371 10.50 -11.72 12.05
N LYS A 372 9.88 -12.82 12.44
CA LYS A 372 10.14 -13.47 13.73
C LYS A 372 11.61 -13.89 13.85
N TYR A 373 12.16 -14.32 12.72
CA TYR A 373 13.53 -14.74 12.52
C TYR A 373 14.21 -13.92 11.42
N GLU A 374 15.54 -14.04 11.33
CA GLU A 374 16.31 -13.70 10.13
C GLU A 374 15.77 -14.50 8.92
N ALA A 375 15.87 -13.92 7.71
CA ALA A 375 15.45 -14.60 6.49
C ALA A 375 16.29 -15.87 6.28
N THR A 376 15.66 -16.98 5.91
CA THR A 376 16.33 -18.28 5.82
C THR A 376 16.84 -18.60 4.42
N GLN A 377 17.75 -19.57 4.31
CA GLN A 377 18.29 -20.01 3.02
C GLN A 377 17.19 -20.47 2.05
N GLN A 378 16.21 -21.24 2.54
CA GLN A 378 15.06 -21.67 1.74
C GLN A 378 14.20 -20.49 1.29
N GLN A 379 13.95 -19.53 2.18
CA GLN A 379 13.18 -18.33 1.86
C GLN A 379 13.86 -17.50 0.77
N TYR A 380 15.18 -17.29 0.87
CA TYR A 380 15.95 -16.56 -0.13
C TYR A 380 15.96 -17.28 -1.49
N GLU A 381 16.23 -18.58 -1.49
CA GLU A 381 16.28 -19.40 -2.69
C GLU A 381 14.93 -19.48 -3.40
N ALA A 382 13.82 -19.55 -2.66
CA ALA A 382 12.47 -19.56 -3.25
C ALA A 382 12.14 -18.26 -4.01
N VAL A 383 12.68 -17.12 -3.56
CA VAL A 383 12.42 -15.81 -4.19
C VAL A 383 13.37 -15.54 -5.34
N VAL A 384 14.67 -15.80 -5.15
CA VAL A 384 15.76 -15.37 -6.04
C VAL A 384 16.27 -16.52 -6.94
N GLY A 385 15.96 -17.77 -6.61
CA GLY A 385 16.32 -18.95 -7.40
C GLY A 385 17.74 -19.48 -7.17
N ARG A 386 18.45 -18.96 -6.17
CA ARG A 386 19.79 -19.44 -5.76
C ARG A 386 20.02 -19.26 -4.27
N ASN A 387 20.85 -20.11 -3.67
CA ASN A 387 21.33 -19.97 -2.30
C ASN A 387 22.78 -19.42 -2.28
N PRO A 388 23.00 -18.16 -1.85
CA PRO A 388 24.31 -17.52 -1.84
C PRO A 388 25.20 -17.93 -0.65
N SER A 389 24.63 -18.55 0.38
CA SER A 389 25.30 -18.79 1.66
C SER A 389 26.58 -19.60 1.53
N HIS A 390 27.58 -19.23 2.33
CA HIS A 390 28.79 -20.00 2.56
C HIS A 390 28.49 -21.29 3.34
N PHE A 391 27.75 -21.19 4.44
CA PHE A 391 27.32 -22.31 5.27
C PHE A 391 26.07 -22.98 4.69
N LYS A 392 26.21 -23.59 3.51
CA LYS A 392 25.08 -24.18 2.77
C LYS A 392 24.42 -25.31 3.55
N ARG A 393 23.09 -25.27 3.59
CA ARG A 393 22.23 -26.35 4.06
C ARG A 393 21.37 -26.83 2.89
N ALA A 394 21.07 -28.12 2.86
CA ALA A 394 20.28 -28.74 1.80
C ALA A 394 19.01 -29.38 2.37
N GLY A 395 18.00 -29.57 1.52
CA GLY A 395 16.73 -30.19 1.92
C GLY A 395 15.99 -29.40 2.99
N ALA A 396 15.32 -30.10 3.90
CA ALA A 396 14.50 -29.49 4.95
C ALA A 396 15.30 -28.59 5.91
N ASP A 397 16.61 -28.83 6.09
CA ASP A 397 17.43 -28.01 6.97
C ASP A 397 17.59 -26.57 6.46
N ALA A 398 17.54 -26.32 5.15
CA ALA A 398 17.65 -24.96 4.59
C ALA A 398 16.54 -24.02 5.07
N ALA A 399 15.40 -24.57 5.53
CA ALA A 399 14.30 -23.82 6.11
C ALA A 399 14.63 -23.19 7.47
N PHE A 400 15.68 -23.69 8.15
CA PHE A 400 15.96 -23.35 9.54
C PHE A 400 17.27 -22.58 9.76
N TYR A 401 18.04 -22.27 8.72
CA TYR A 401 19.28 -21.52 8.84
C TYR A 401 19.18 -20.17 8.13
N PRO A 402 19.76 -19.10 8.69
CA PRO A 402 19.72 -17.79 8.07
C PRO A 402 20.47 -17.81 6.73
N VAL A 403 19.98 -17.03 5.77
CA VAL A 403 20.76 -16.72 4.58
C VAL A 403 21.85 -15.72 4.95
N GLU A 404 23.08 -16.06 4.61
CA GLU A 404 24.24 -15.15 4.68
C GLU A 404 24.95 -15.04 3.33
N LYS A 405 25.99 -14.19 3.28
CA LYS A 405 26.72 -13.82 2.05
C LYS A 405 25.85 -13.08 1.05
N VAL A 406 25.00 -12.19 1.57
CA VAL A 406 24.12 -11.33 0.78
C VAL A 406 24.57 -9.87 0.92
N SER A 407 24.74 -9.18 -0.20
CA SER A 407 24.97 -7.74 -0.20
C SER A 407 23.67 -6.98 0.09
N HIS A 408 23.76 -5.70 0.47
CA HIS A 408 22.56 -4.88 0.64
C HIS A 408 21.77 -4.78 -0.67
N LEU A 409 22.46 -4.73 -1.82
CA LEU A 409 21.84 -4.73 -3.15
C LEU A 409 21.09 -6.05 -3.45
N ASP A 410 21.67 -7.19 -3.08
CA ASP A 410 21.00 -8.50 -3.19
C ASP A 410 19.71 -8.54 -2.37
N VAL A 411 19.72 -7.96 -1.17
CA VAL A 411 18.55 -7.92 -0.30
C VAL A 411 17.50 -6.95 -0.81
N LEU A 412 17.87 -5.79 -1.33
CA LEU A 412 16.92 -4.89 -2.00
C LEU A 412 16.26 -5.59 -3.20
N LYS A 413 17.02 -6.35 -3.98
CA LYS A 413 16.45 -7.11 -5.10
C LYS A 413 15.49 -8.19 -4.61
N PHE A 414 15.83 -8.91 -3.55
CA PHE A 414 14.91 -9.84 -2.89
C PHE A 414 13.60 -9.14 -2.50
N CYS A 415 13.70 -7.99 -1.82
CA CYS A 415 12.56 -7.18 -1.37
C CYS A 415 11.69 -6.70 -2.55
N GLU A 416 12.29 -6.23 -3.64
CA GLU A 416 11.59 -5.81 -4.86
C GLU A 416 10.82 -6.98 -5.48
N VAL A 417 11.46 -8.15 -5.61
CA VAL A 417 10.86 -9.34 -6.23
C VAL A 417 9.69 -9.84 -5.39
N VAL A 418 9.85 -9.98 -4.08
CA VAL A 418 8.74 -10.41 -3.22
C VAL A 418 7.63 -9.34 -3.20
N SER A 419 7.97 -8.05 -3.17
CA SER A 419 6.96 -6.98 -3.18
C SER A 419 6.11 -7.01 -4.45
N ALA A 420 6.74 -7.15 -5.62
CA ALA A 420 6.06 -7.27 -6.89
C ALA A 420 5.20 -8.56 -6.97
N LYS A 421 5.75 -9.68 -6.50
CA LYS A 421 5.03 -10.97 -6.48
C LYS A 421 3.81 -10.93 -5.57
N MET A 422 3.92 -10.26 -4.42
CA MET A 422 2.90 -10.28 -3.37
C MET A 422 1.98 -9.05 -3.39
N GLY A 423 2.27 -8.02 -4.17
CA GLY A 423 1.45 -6.79 -4.20
C GLY A 423 1.42 -6.05 -2.86
N ALA A 424 2.47 -6.22 -2.05
CA ALA A 424 2.64 -5.57 -0.75
C ALA A 424 4.09 -5.14 -0.58
N GLU A 425 4.35 -4.04 0.10
CA GLU A 425 5.72 -3.55 0.31
C GLU A 425 6.44 -4.40 1.36
N PHE A 426 7.52 -5.07 0.92
CA PHE A 426 8.52 -5.68 1.78
C PHE A 426 9.82 -4.88 1.70
N ARG A 427 10.43 -4.63 2.87
CA ARG A 427 11.66 -3.85 2.99
C ARG A 427 12.55 -4.35 4.14
N LEU A 428 13.73 -3.74 4.28
CA LEU A 428 14.60 -3.89 5.44
C LEU A 428 14.10 -3.06 6.64
N LEU A 429 14.47 -3.48 7.85
CA LEU A 429 14.37 -2.63 9.05
C LEU A 429 15.23 -1.38 8.88
N ARG A 430 14.72 -0.23 9.35
CA ARG A 430 15.55 0.96 9.58
C ARG A 430 16.37 0.74 10.86
N GLU A 431 17.51 1.42 10.99
CA GLU A 431 18.38 1.26 12.16
C GLU A 431 17.65 1.59 13.48
N VAL A 432 16.77 2.60 13.44
CA VAL A 432 15.90 2.98 14.57
C VAL A 432 14.84 1.91 14.88
N GLU A 433 14.28 1.27 13.86
CA GLU A 433 13.27 0.20 14.05
C GLU A 433 13.93 -1.05 14.60
N TRP A 434 15.13 -1.36 14.12
CA TRP A 434 15.92 -2.50 14.57
C TRP A 434 16.23 -2.42 16.06
N GLU A 435 16.72 -1.27 16.54
CA GLU A 435 17.06 -1.12 17.96
C GLU A 435 15.80 -1.12 18.84
N TYR A 436 14.70 -0.52 18.38
CA TYR A 436 13.42 -0.62 19.08
C TYR A 436 12.95 -2.07 19.19
N ALA A 437 12.99 -2.82 18.09
CA ALA A 437 12.63 -4.23 18.05
C ALA A 437 13.56 -5.07 18.95
N TYR A 438 14.86 -4.77 19.01
CA TYR A 438 15.83 -5.48 19.85
C TYR A 438 15.53 -5.29 21.33
N ARG A 439 15.39 -4.01 21.74
CA ARG A 439 15.23 -3.60 23.13
C ARG A 439 13.93 -4.10 23.74
N ALA A 440 12.85 -4.19 22.94
CA ALA A 440 11.59 -4.79 23.37
C ALA A 440 11.09 -4.28 24.73
N GLY A 441 11.12 -2.96 24.92
CA GLY A 441 10.71 -2.31 26.16
C GLY A 441 11.87 -1.96 27.10
N THR A 442 12.99 -2.67 27.06
CA THR A 442 14.09 -2.48 28.02
C THR A 442 15.03 -1.33 27.63
N ARG A 443 15.76 -0.82 28.63
CA ARG A 443 16.85 0.16 28.44
C ARG A 443 18.24 -0.44 28.61
N THR A 444 18.29 -1.67 29.07
CA THR A 444 19.49 -2.46 29.32
C THR A 444 20.28 -2.72 28.04
N ARG A 445 21.56 -3.02 28.19
CA ARG A 445 22.49 -3.35 27.11
C ARG A 445 22.04 -4.57 26.31
N PHE A 446 21.62 -5.63 26.98
CA PHE A 446 20.96 -6.80 26.39
C PHE A 446 19.51 -6.82 26.85
N TYR A 447 18.57 -7.36 26.06
CA TYR A 447 17.15 -7.34 26.46
C TYR A 447 16.85 -8.20 27.70
N ASN A 448 17.80 -9.05 28.14
CA ASN A 448 17.73 -9.79 29.39
C ASN A 448 18.57 -9.19 30.54
N GLY A 449 19.30 -8.08 30.33
CA GLY A 449 20.04 -7.34 31.37
C GLY A 449 21.35 -6.71 30.89
N ASP A 450 22.20 -6.22 31.80
CA ASP A 450 23.44 -5.50 31.44
C ASP A 450 24.73 -6.34 31.51
N ALA A 451 24.71 -7.43 32.27
CA ALA A 451 25.88 -8.26 32.51
C ALA A 451 26.31 -9.00 31.23
N ASN A 452 27.62 -9.11 30.99
CA ASN A 452 28.13 -9.74 29.76
C ASN A 452 27.79 -11.23 29.68
N GLU A 453 27.66 -11.93 30.81
CA GLU A 453 27.32 -13.37 30.83
C GLU A 453 25.93 -13.62 30.24
N LYS A 454 25.01 -12.67 30.42
CA LYS A 454 23.64 -12.72 29.91
C LYS A 454 23.57 -12.72 28.38
N ALA A 455 24.59 -12.22 27.69
CA ALA A 455 24.66 -12.26 26.23
C ALA A 455 24.59 -13.69 25.68
N LEU A 456 25.11 -14.69 26.40
CA LEU A 456 25.15 -16.09 25.94
C LEU A 456 23.78 -16.77 25.89
N GLU A 457 22.82 -16.26 26.67
CA GLU A 457 21.44 -16.76 26.73
C GLU A 457 20.63 -16.35 25.50
N ILE A 458 21.00 -15.21 24.90
CA ILE A 458 20.22 -14.56 23.84
C ILE A 458 20.93 -14.50 22.49
N ALA A 459 22.26 -14.66 22.47
CA ALA A 459 23.06 -14.48 21.27
C ALA A 459 23.82 -15.73 20.83
N GLN A 460 23.90 -15.91 19.51
CA GLN A 460 24.83 -16.84 18.86
C GLN A 460 26.10 -16.08 18.48
N CYS A 461 27.21 -16.38 19.16
CA CYS A 461 28.44 -15.58 19.13
C CYS A 461 29.68 -16.46 19.32
N SER A 462 30.88 -15.87 19.24
CA SER A 462 32.12 -16.63 19.22
C SER A 462 32.38 -17.50 20.45
N ALA A 463 31.75 -17.20 21.60
CA ALA A 463 31.94 -17.98 22.81
C ALA A 463 31.05 -19.23 22.89
N ASN A 464 30.01 -19.35 22.06
CA ASN A 464 29.11 -20.52 22.06
C ASN A 464 28.90 -21.15 20.67
N ASN A 465 29.32 -20.48 19.59
CA ASN A 465 29.24 -21.00 18.23
C ASN A 465 30.23 -20.28 17.28
N PHE A 466 31.47 -20.77 17.19
CA PHE A 466 32.56 -20.13 16.42
C PHE A 466 32.78 -20.73 15.02
N LEU A 467 31.94 -21.65 14.54
CA LEU A 467 32.23 -22.42 13.32
C LEU A 467 31.24 -22.20 12.18
N SER A 468 29.99 -21.82 12.47
CA SER A 468 28.96 -21.60 11.45
C SER A 468 27.74 -20.86 12.01
N THR A 469 26.81 -20.47 11.15
CA THR A 469 25.46 -20.06 11.57
C THR A 469 24.71 -21.19 12.27
N ALA A 470 23.80 -20.84 13.18
CA ALA A 470 22.94 -21.77 13.91
C ALA A 470 21.53 -21.80 13.30
N LYS A 471 20.70 -22.75 13.78
CA LYS A 471 19.28 -22.74 13.47
C LYS A 471 18.65 -21.47 14.05
N VAL A 472 17.84 -20.77 13.25
CA VAL A 472 17.03 -19.66 13.75
C VAL A 472 16.09 -20.15 14.84
N GLY A 473 15.86 -19.31 15.85
CA GLY A 473 15.04 -19.63 17.01
C GLY A 473 15.72 -20.50 18.07
N SER A 474 17.04 -20.68 17.99
CA SER A 474 17.80 -21.52 18.95
C SER A 474 18.05 -20.84 20.30
N LYS A 475 17.79 -19.54 20.42
CA LYS A 475 17.88 -18.75 21.66
C LYS A 475 16.50 -18.24 22.10
N ALA A 476 16.39 -17.75 23.33
CA ALA A 476 15.13 -17.24 23.85
C ALA A 476 14.71 -15.94 23.13
N PRO A 477 13.42 -15.74 22.81
CA PRO A 477 12.97 -14.50 22.19
C PRO A 477 12.96 -13.32 23.18
N ASN A 478 12.92 -12.10 22.67
CA ASN A 478 12.64 -10.91 23.48
C ASN A 478 11.13 -10.73 23.75
N ALA A 479 10.74 -9.68 24.50
CA ALA A 479 9.35 -9.48 24.92
C ALA A 479 8.36 -9.22 23.76
N PHE A 480 8.83 -8.76 22.60
CA PHE A 480 7.99 -8.68 21.40
C PHE A 480 7.81 -10.05 20.72
N GLY A 481 8.70 -11.01 21.01
CA GLY A 481 8.72 -12.35 20.41
C GLY A 481 9.77 -12.54 19.31
N PHE A 482 10.67 -11.58 19.09
CA PHE A 482 11.73 -11.70 18.08
C PHE A 482 12.89 -12.55 18.58
N PHE A 483 13.38 -13.42 17.71
CA PHE A 483 14.51 -14.32 17.96
C PHE A 483 15.78 -13.81 17.27
N ASP A 484 16.94 -14.24 17.76
CA ASP A 484 18.25 -14.07 17.13
C ASP A 484 18.64 -12.61 16.80
N MET A 485 18.02 -11.64 17.46
CA MET A 485 18.33 -10.21 17.26
C MET A 485 19.74 -9.84 17.77
N GLY A 486 20.40 -10.69 18.56
CA GLY A 486 21.80 -10.55 18.92
C GLY A 486 22.60 -11.73 18.38
N GLY A 487 23.57 -11.52 17.49
CA GLY A 487 24.36 -12.62 16.94
C GLY A 487 23.66 -13.42 15.83
N ASN A 488 24.15 -14.64 15.59
CA ASN A 488 23.86 -15.50 14.44
C ASN A 488 24.32 -14.85 13.13
N VAL A 489 23.56 -13.91 12.56
CA VAL A 489 24.06 -13.00 11.51
C VAL A 489 23.76 -11.55 11.88
N ALA A 490 24.68 -10.66 11.50
CA ALA A 490 24.38 -9.24 11.53
C ALA A 490 23.33 -8.93 10.46
N GLU A 491 22.38 -8.06 10.78
CA GLU A 491 21.26 -7.77 9.87
C GLU A 491 21.46 -6.43 9.16
N TRP A 492 21.35 -6.44 7.82
CA TRP A 492 21.31 -5.22 7.02
C TRP A 492 20.16 -4.29 7.44
N CYS A 493 20.47 -3.01 7.63
CA CYS A 493 19.49 -1.94 7.79
C CYS A 493 19.31 -1.14 6.48
N GLY A 494 18.09 -0.66 6.23
CA GLY A 494 17.71 -0.09 4.93
C GLY A 494 18.22 1.31 4.61
N GLU A 495 18.66 2.10 5.60
CA GLU A 495 19.02 3.51 5.41
C GLU A 495 20.52 3.72 5.15
N PRO A 496 20.90 4.64 4.22
CA PRO A 496 22.29 5.09 4.08
C PRO A 496 22.74 5.86 5.32
N VAL A 497 23.99 5.65 5.74
CA VAL A 497 24.61 6.38 6.86
C VAL A 497 25.38 7.63 6.37
N GLY A 498 25.54 7.77 5.04
CA GLY A 498 26.29 8.84 4.36
C GLY A 498 27.55 8.35 3.62
N GLN A 499 28.24 9.24 2.90
CA GLN A 499 29.59 8.99 2.34
C GLN A 499 30.64 9.31 3.42
N ARG A 500 31.56 8.38 3.73
CA ARG A 500 32.72 8.65 4.60
C ARG A 500 34.00 8.71 3.76
N GLN A 501 34.68 9.85 3.81
CA GLN A 501 35.89 10.17 3.04
C GLN A 501 37.20 9.48 3.51
N SER A 502 37.20 8.51 4.45
CA SER A 502 38.47 8.10 5.09
C SER A 502 38.54 6.68 5.64
N LEU A 503 37.96 5.69 4.97
CA LEU A 503 38.31 4.29 5.22
C LEU A 503 38.89 3.72 3.94
N GLU A 504 40.05 3.05 4.02
CA GLU A 504 40.49 2.17 2.93
C GLU A 504 39.45 1.05 2.83
N LEU A 505 38.49 1.24 1.92
CA LEU A 505 37.40 0.30 1.72
C LEU A 505 37.95 -0.93 0.99
N PRO A 506 37.58 -2.15 1.40
CA PRO A 506 37.85 -3.34 0.61
C PRO A 506 37.24 -3.15 -0.78
N LYS A 507 38.07 -3.25 -1.82
CA LYS A 507 37.60 -3.17 -3.20
C LYS A 507 36.65 -4.33 -3.47
N ASP A 508 35.48 -4.05 -4.03
CA ASP A 508 34.63 -5.06 -4.64
C ASP A 508 35.45 -5.80 -5.72
N PRO A 509 35.53 -7.15 -5.70
CA PRO A 509 36.18 -7.92 -6.75
C PRO A 509 35.59 -7.71 -8.15
N ASN A 510 34.39 -7.12 -8.26
CA ASN A 510 33.72 -6.81 -9.52
C ASN A 510 33.83 -5.34 -9.96
N GLY A 511 34.50 -4.47 -9.19
CA GLY A 511 34.81 -3.10 -9.60
C GLY A 511 33.64 -2.10 -9.63
N LEU A 512 32.54 -2.35 -8.90
CA LEU A 512 31.48 -1.35 -8.74
C LEU A 512 31.91 -0.27 -7.72
N ASP A 513 31.81 1.01 -8.11
CA ASP A 513 32.02 2.15 -7.22
C ASP A 513 30.86 2.25 -6.22
N THR A 514 31.00 1.57 -5.08
CA THR A 514 30.00 1.54 -4.00
C THR A 514 30.37 2.50 -2.87
N SER A 515 30.36 3.81 -3.18
CA SER A 515 30.67 4.89 -2.22
C SER A 515 29.69 4.99 -1.03
N LEU A 516 28.57 4.26 -1.09
CA LEU A 516 27.50 4.28 -0.10
C LEU A 516 27.71 3.22 1.00
N VAL A 517 27.74 3.69 2.24
CA VAL A 517 27.88 2.86 3.43
C VAL A 517 26.52 2.62 4.08
N ARG A 518 26.31 1.39 4.57
CA ARG A 518 25.11 0.92 5.25
C ARG A 518 25.46 0.36 6.62
N ALA A 519 24.49 0.39 7.53
CA ALA A 519 24.63 -0.16 8.87
C ALA A 519 24.19 -1.62 8.91
N ASN A 520 24.95 -2.43 9.66
CA ASN A 520 24.55 -3.75 10.12
C ASN A 520 24.41 -3.74 11.63
N ARG A 521 23.37 -4.40 12.14
CA ARG A 521 23.05 -4.46 13.57
C ARG A 521 23.08 -5.90 14.09
N GLY A 522 23.17 -6.07 15.41
CA GLY A 522 23.09 -7.39 16.06
C GLY A 522 24.41 -8.14 16.20
N ASN A 523 25.37 -7.89 15.30
CA ASN A 523 26.62 -8.68 15.16
C ASN A 523 26.34 -10.16 14.82
N ALA A 524 27.38 -10.98 14.67
CA ALA A 524 27.25 -12.31 14.07
C ALA A 524 27.89 -13.43 14.93
N TRP A 525 27.78 -14.67 14.44
CA TRP A 525 28.32 -15.88 15.05
C TRP A 525 29.82 -15.81 15.42
N ASP A 526 30.65 -15.05 14.69
CA ASP A 526 32.08 -14.89 14.97
C ASP A 526 32.41 -13.72 15.91
N SER A 527 31.40 -12.94 16.30
CA SER A 527 31.58 -11.72 17.08
C SER A 527 31.71 -12.00 18.57
N GLN A 528 32.41 -11.14 19.30
CA GLN A 528 32.49 -11.25 20.77
C GLN A 528 31.08 -11.07 21.35
N CYS A 529 30.65 -11.92 22.27
CA CYS A 529 29.28 -11.87 22.80
C CYS A 529 28.92 -10.51 23.41
N ARG A 530 29.89 -9.81 24.00
CA ARG A 530 29.70 -8.45 24.53
C ARG A 530 29.31 -7.41 23.46
N SER A 531 29.60 -7.63 22.18
CA SER A 531 29.18 -6.73 21.09
C SER A 531 27.79 -7.03 20.56
N CYS A 532 27.24 -8.23 20.82
CA CYS A 532 25.90 -8.65 20.40
C CYS A 532 24.82 -8.01 21.30
N ASN A 533 24.74 -6.69 21.28
CA ASN A 533 23.92 -5.89 22.19
C ASN A 533 23.08 -4.84 21.45
N ALA A 534 22.23 -4.13 22.20
CA ALA A 534 21.27 -3.17 21.65
C ALA A 534 21.91 -2.08 20.79
N THR A 535 23.15 -1.66 21.07
CA THR A 535 23.88 -0.61 20.34
C THR A 535 24.97 -1.17 19.41
N GLY A 536 25.10 -2.50 19.36
CA GLY A 536 26.07 -3.21 18.52
C GLY A 536 25.86 -2.92 17.04
N ARG A 537 26.87 -2.33 16.41
CA ARG A 537 26.76 -1.77 15.06
C ARG A 537 28.06 -1.94 14.28
N SER A 538 27.93 -2.34 13.02
CA SER A 538 29.01 -2.37 12.04
C SER A 538 28.64 -1.56 10.80
N LEU A 539 29.64 -1.11 10.05
CA LEU A 539 29.46 -0.34 8.83
C LEU A 539 30.16 -1.05 7.68
N ASN A 540 29.43 -1.26 6.59
CA ASN A 540 29.95 -1.92 5.40
C ASN A 540 29.44 -1.21 4.14
N THR A 541 30.17 -1.35 3.03
CA THR A 541 29.69 -0.90 1.73
C THR A 541 28.47 -1.72 1.32
N GLU A 542 27.56 -1.12 0.55
CA GLU A 542 26.35 -1.82 0.12
C GLU A 542 26.60 -3.06 -0.78
N ALA A 543 27.78 -3.17 -1.39
CA ALA A 543 28.21 -4.35 -2.14
C ALA A 543 28.88 -5.44 -1.28
N TYR A 544 29.25 -5.14 -0.03
CA TYR A 544 29.90 -6.13 0.83
C TYR A 544 28.94 -7.30 1.12
N ALA A 545 29.41 -8.53 0.93
CA ALA A 545 28.62 -9.74 1.14
C ALA A 545 29.40 -10.74 1.99
N GLY A 546 29.55 -10.44 3.28
CA GLY A 546 30.24 -11.30 4.25
C GLY A 546 29.38 -12.47 4.73
N SER A 547 30.01 -13.56 5.15
CA SER A 547 29.31 -14.71 5.75
C SER A 547 28.76 -14.46 7.14
N GLN A 548 28.98 -13.25 7.65
CA GLN A 548 28.44 -12.73 8.90
C GLN A 548 27.12 -11.98 8.69
N ILE A 549 26.71 -11.67 7.46
CA ILE A 549 25.62 -10.73 7.22
C ILE A 549 24.46 -11.41 6.50
N GLY A 550 23.27 -11.25 7.08
CA GLY A 550 21.98 -11.57 6.49
C GLY A 550 21.02 -10.39 6.65
N PHE A 551 19.74 -10.69 6.79
CA PHE A 551 18.71 -9.67 6.94
C PHE A 551 17.43 -10.23 7.55
N ARG A 552 16.56 -9.31 7.98
CA ARG A 552 15.20 -9.58 8.43
C ARG A 552 14.22 -8.74 7.64
N LEU A 553 13.08 -9.34 7.32
CA LEU A 553 12.03 -8.69 6.53
C LEU A 553 11.12 -7.82 7.39
N VAL A 554 10.67 -6.71 6.80
CA VAL A 554 9.60 -5.86 7.30
C VAL A 554 8.52 -5.75 6.24
N ARG A 555 7.27 -5.76 6.69
CA ARG A 555 6.10 -5.46 5.87
C ARG A 555 5.22 -4.46 6.61
N GLN A 556 4.76 -3.42 5.93
CA GLN A 556 3.86 -2.44 6.54
C GLN A 556 2.52 -3.09 6.91
N VAL A 557 1.96 -2.77 8.08
CA VAL A 557 0.58 -3.16 8.39
C VAL A 557 -0.35 -2.41 7.46
N ARG A 558 -1.29 -3.11 6.81
CA ARG A 558 -2.38 -2.46 6.08
C ARG A 558 -3.16 -1.63 7.09
N ALA A 559 -2.93 -0.32 7.08
CA ALA A 559 -3.65 0.58 7.95
C ALA A 559 -5.16 0.34 7.70
N ALA A 560 -5.96 0.44 8.78
CA ALA A 560 -7.33 0.88 8.62
C ALA A 560 -7.32 2.01 7.60
N ALA A 561 -8.13 1.98 6.54
CA ALA A 561 -8.12 3.09 5.62
C ALA A 561 -8.54 4.34 6.39
N SER A 562 -7.55 5.06 6.90
CA SER A 562 -7.54 6.49 6.77
C SER A 562 -7.77 6.70 5.28
N THR A 563 -8.83 7.46 5.01
CA THR A 563 -9.03 8.25 3.80
C THR A 563 -7.75 8.27 2.98
N PRO A 564 -7.76 7.79 1.71
CA PRO A 564 -6.55 7.50 0.94
C PRO A 564 -5.52 8.56 1.27
N LYS A 565 -4.48 8.15 2.02
CA LYS A 565 -3.45 9.06 2.52
C LYS A 565 -3.08 9.91 1.32
N GLU A 566 -3.33 11.22 1.42
CA GLU A 566 -2.97 12.11 0.31
C GLU A 566 -1.55 11.74 -0.10
N PRO A 567 -1.28 11.53 -1.40
CA PRO A 567 0.06 11.16 -1.82
C PRO A 567 1.03 12.16 -1.17
N LYS A 568 2.06 11.65 -0.47
CA LYS A 568 3.01 12.47 0.32
C LYS A 568 3.53 13.67 -0.50
N LEU A 569 3.60 13.51 -1.82
CA LEU A 569 3.85 14.54 -2.79
C LEU A 569 2.73 14.55 -3.84
N LYS A 570 1.88 15.58 -3.83
CA LYS A 570 0.90 15.83 -4.89
C LYS A 570 1.60 16.41 -6.12
N MET A 571 1.28 15.90 -7.30
CA MET A 571 1.91 16.32 -8.55
C MET A 571 0.87 16.75 -9.59
N LEU A 572 1.24 17.68 -10.45
CA LEU A 572 0.48 18.11 -11.60
C LEU A 572 1.31 17.92 -12.88
N ASP A 573 0.79 17.15 -13.82
CA ASP A 573 1.44 16.98 -15.11
C ASP A 573 1.09 18.16 -16.04
N THR A 574 2.04 19.08 -16.23
CA THR A 574 1.74 20.33 -16.97
C THR A 574 1.81 20.19 -18.49
N HIS A 575 2.05 18.99 -19.03
CA HIS A 575 2.19 18.82 -20.47
C HIS A 575 1.66 17.46 -20.94
N VAL A 576 0.37 17.41 -21.27
CA VAL A 576 -0.28 16.21 -21.81
C VAL A 576 -1.09 16.53 -23.06
N HIS A 577 -1.22 15.57 -23.96
CA HIS A 577 -2.01 15.70 -25.17
C HIS A 577 -3.14 14.67 -25.17
N PHE A 578 -4.37 15.13 -25.39
CA PHE A 578 -5.50 14.24 -25.66
C PHE A 578 -5.97 14.39 -27.09
N PHE A 579 -6.21 13.27 -27.74
CA PHE A 579 -6.75 13.20 -29.08
C PHE A 579 -7.69 12.02 -29.22
N ASP A 580 -8.74 12.22 -30.00
CA ASP A 580 -9.71 11.21 -30.37
C ASP A 580 -10.12 11.46 -31.82
N ALA A 581 -9.61 10.63 -32.73
CA ALA A 581 -9.93 10.71 -34.15
C ALA A 581 -11.30 10.09 -34.49
N THR A 582 -12.00 9.51 -33.51
CA THR A 582 -13.31 8.87 -33.67
C THR A 582 -14.48 9.77 -33.27
N ARG A 583 -14.20 10.94 -32.65
CA ARG A 583 -15.26 11.86 -32.24
C ARG A 583 -16.03 12.44 -33.45
N PRO A 584 -17.34 12.71 -33.33
CA PRO A 584 -18.14 13.24 -34.44
C PRO A 584 -17.64 14.57 -35.03
N THR A 585 -16.96 15.38 -34.21
CA THR A 585 -16.40 16.68 -34.59
C THR A 585 -14.94 16.60 -35.04
N ALA A 586 -14.37 15.40 -35.20
CA ALA A 586 -13.00 15.25 -35.69
C ALA A 586 -12.89 15.79 -37.13
N PRO A 587 -11.77 16.44 -37.49
CA PRO A 587 -11.51 16.82 -38.86
C PRO A 587 -11.49 15.58 -39.78
N PRO A 588 -11.91 15.71 -41.06
CA PRO A 588 -11.74 14.66 -42.05
C PRO A 588 -10.27 14.26 -42.17
N ARG A 589 -9.98 12.97 -42.02
CA ARG A 589 -8.62 12.45 -42.12
C ARG A 589 -8.18 12.36 -43.59
N PRO A 590 -6.91 12.65 -43.92
CA PRO A 590 -6.32 12.26 -45.20
C PRO A 590 -6.44 10.74 -45.42
N ASN A 591 -6.88 10.31 -46.60
CA ASN A 591 -7.03 8.89 -46.93
C ASN A 591 -5.65 8.26 -47.24
N ASP A 592 -4.83 8.06 -46.20
CA ASP A 592 -3.44 7.61 -46.29
C ASP A 592 -3.25 6.11 -45.99
N GLY A 593 -4.34 5.35 -45.88
CA GLY A 593 -4.34 3.89 -45.68
C GLY A 593 -3.84 3.42 -44.30
N LYS A 594 -3.46 4.33 -43.39
CA LYS A 594 -3.00 3.98 -42.04
C LYS A 594 -4.18 3.76 -41.08
N PRO A 595 -4.09 2.85 -40.10
CA PRO A 595 -5.14 2.63 -39.11
C PRO A 595 -5.44 3.90 -38.29
N ILE A 596 -6.66 4.02 -37.77
CA ILE A 596 -7.07 5.12 -36.88
C ILE A 596 -6.31 4.96 -35.56
N PRO A 597 -5.53 5.96 -35.11
CA PRO A 597 -4.87 5.91 -33.82
C PRO A 597 -5.88 5.69 -32.70
N LYS A 598 -5.55 4.84 -31.73
CA LYS A 598 -6.37 4.65 -30.54
C LYS A 598 -6.56 6.01 -29.84
N PRO A 599 -7.78 6.35 -29.37
CA PRO A 599 -8.00 7.52 -28.53
C PRO A 599 -7.10 7.50 -27.30
N MET A 600 -6.57 8.67 -26.95
CA MET A 600 -5.75 8.89 -25.77
C MET A 600 -6.46 9.93 -24.91
N LEU A 601 -7.10 9.47 -23.85
CA LEU A 601 -8.08 10.24 -23.07
C LEU A 601 -7.70 10.30 -21.57
N PRO A 602 -8.38 11.13 -20.75
CA PRO A 602 -8.03 11.32 -19.34
C PRO A 602 -7.96 10.03 -18.52
N ASP A 603 -8.87 9.08 -18.73
CA ASP A 603 -8.88 7.81 -18.00
C ASP A 603 -7.67 6.91 -18.33
N ASP A 604 -7.12 7.01 -19.54
CA ASP A 604 -5.89 6.30 -19.89
C ASP A 604 -4.69 6.91 -19.16
N LEU A 605 -4.61 8.24 -19.08
CA LEU A 605 -3.56 8.94 -18.33
C LEU A 605 -3.67 8.66 -16.83
N LYS A 606 -4.87 8.79 -16.23
CA LYS A 606 -5.10 8.57 -14.78
C LYS A 606 -4.60 7.21 -14.31
N LYS A 607 -4.88 6.16 -15.09
CA LYS A 607 -4.41 4.79 -14.80
C LYS A 607 -2.89 4.70 -14.70
N LEU A 608 -2.17 5.50 -15.49
CA LEU A 608 -0.72 5.54 -15.51
C LEU A 608 -0.16 6.48 -14.44
N SER A 609 -0.78 7.65 -14.25
CA SER A 609 -0.19 8.76 -13.50
C SER A 609 -0.58 8.81 -12.02
N GLN A 610 -1.80 8.40 -11.66
CA GLN A 610 -2.28 8.45 -10.28
C GLN A 610 -1.48 7.58 -9.30
N PRO A 611 -0.96 6.38 -9.69
CA PRO A 611 -0.06 5.61 -8.83
C PRO A 611 1.20 6.37 -8.40
N HIS A 612 1.60 7.40 -9.15
CA HIS A 612 2.77 8.24 -8.85
C HIS A 612 2.41 9.53 -8.08
N GLY A 613 1.14 9.72 -7.68
CA GLY A 613 0.71 10.93 -6.96
C GLY A 613 0.30 12.10 -7.84
N VAL A 614 0.09 11.89 -9.15
CA VAL A 614 -0.42 12.92 -10.06
C VAL A 614 -1.91 13.11 -9.84
N VAL A 615 -2.30 14.31 -9.40
CA VAL A 615 -3.67 14.68 -9.02
C VAL A 615 -4.40 15.49 -10.10
N GLY A 616 -3.71 15.93 -11.14
CA GLY A 616 -4.29 16.62 -12.28
C GLY A 616 -3.29 16.89 -13.39
N CYS A 617 -3.75 17.47 -14.48
CA CYS A 617 -2.93 17.83 -15.62
C CYS A 617 -3.34 19.17 -16.28
N ILE A 618 -2.39 19.73 -17.03
CA ILE A 618 -2.64 20.78 -18.01
C ILE A 618 -2.58 20.16 -19.39
N LEU A 619 -3.71 20.22 -20.09
CA LEU A 619 -3.84 19.76 -21.46
C LEU A 619 -3.20 20.80 -22.39
N VAL A 620 -2.28 20.37 -23.24
CA VAL A 620 -1.64 21.18 -24.28
C VAL A 620 -2.15 20.72 -25.64
N GLU A 621 -2.39 21.67 -26.53
CA GLU A 621 -2.86 21.43 -27.90
C GLU A 621 -2.10 20.29 -28.62
N ALA A 622 -2.84 19.50 -29.39
CA ALA A 622 -2.32 18.39 -30.18
C ALA A 622 -2.37 18.64 -31.70
N ASN A 623 -2.98 19.74 -32.14
CA ASN A 623 -3.11 20.12 -33.55
C ASN A 623 -3.52 21.59 -33.70
N SER A 624 -3.53 22.07 -34.95
CA SER A 624 -3.79 23.47 -35.31
C SER A 624 -5.24 23.85 -35.56
N ILE A 625 -6.22 23.00 -35.22
CA ILE A 625 -7.63 23.25 -35.49
C ILE A 625 -8.18 24.16 -34.39
N VAL A 626 -8.79 25.28 -34.79
CA VAL A 626 -9.30 26.29 -33.84
C VAL A 626 -10.40 25.71 -32.96
N GLU A 627 -11.29 24.89 -33.52
CA GLU A 627 -12.42 24.27 -32.84
C GLU A 627 -12.00 23.20 -31.83
N ASP A 628 -10.82 22.61 -31.96
CA ASP A 628 -10.30 21.61 -31.01
C ASP A 628 -10.04 22.24 -29.64
N ASN A 629 -9.78 23.56 -29.58
CA ASN A 629 -9.74 24.30 -28.32
C ASN A 629 -11.07 24.20 -27.56
N GLN A 630 -12.21 24.24 -28.26
CA GLN A 630 -13.52 24.08 -27.63
C GLN A 630 -13.70 22.65 -27.12
N TRP A 631 -13.32 21.65 -27.93
CA TRP A 631 -13.42 20.25 -27.53
C TRP A 631 -12.60 19.94 -26.27
N TRP A 632 -11.37 20.45 -26.18
CA TRP A 632 -10.54 20.31 -24.97
C TRP A 632 -11.14 21.00 -23.75
N LEU A 633 -11.76 22.17 -23.92
CA LEU A 633 -12.47 22.85 -22.84
C LEU A 633 -13.72 22.10 -22.39
N ASP A 634 -14.44 21.47 -23.33
CA ASP A 634 -15.63 20.65 -23.02
C ASP A 634 -15.21 19.37 -22.28
N LEU A 635 -14.11 18.75 -22.68
CA LEU A 635 -13.52 17.62 -21.97
C LEU A 635 -13.10 18.01 -20.54
N ALA A 636 -12.39 19.14 -20.41
CA ALA A 636 -11.98 19.66 -19.11
C ALA A 636 -13.16 20.07 -18.21
N LYS A 637 -14.28 20.50 -18.80
CA LYS A 637 -15.50 20.78 -18.06
C LYS A 637 -16.04 19.52 -17.38
N THR A 638 -16.02 18.38 -18.07
CA THR A 638 -16.53 17.10 -17.56
C THR A 638 -15.55 16.34 -16.68
N ASP A 639 -14.24 16.61 -16.81
CA ASP A 639 -13.20 15.91 -16.07
C ASP A 639 -12.36 16.88 -15.22
N PRO A 640 -12.55 16.92 -13.89
CA PRO A 640 -11.81 17.83 -13.00
C PRO A 640 -10.31 17.51 -12.92
N PHE A 641 -9.88 16.35 -13.42
CA PHE A 641 -8.45 16.04 -13.56
C PHE A 641 -7.72 17.03 -14.47
N ILE A 642 -8.44 17.65 -15.42
CA ILE A 642 -7.89 18.71 -16.27
C ILE A 642 -8.13 20.05 -15.58
N VAL A 643 -7.04 20.64 -15.06
CA VAL A 643 -7.09 21.93 -14.33
C VAL A 643 -6.85 23.13 -15.25
N GLY A 644 -6.41 22.90 -16.48
CA GLY A 644 -6.19 23.94 -17.48
C GLY A 644 -5.96 23.40 -18.88
N VAL A 645 -6.24 24.24 -19.88
CA VAL A 645 -6.04 24.00 -21.31
C VAL A 645 -5.14 25.09 -21.88
N VAL A 646 -4.05 24.68 -22.53
CA VAL A 646 -3.19 25.52 -23.37
C VAL A 646 -3.54 25.22 -24.83
N GLY A 647 -4.25 26.14 -25.45
CA GLY A 647 -4.79 25.99 -26.79
C GLY A 647 -3.80 26.28 -27.92
N ARG A 648 -4.31 26.21 -29.16
CA ARG A 648 -3.60 26.65 -30.37
C ARG A 648 -4.39 27.74 -31.06
N LEU A 649 -3.79 28.93 -31.18
CA LEU A 649 -4.26 30.04 -32.00
C LEU A 649 -3.06 30.67 -32.71
N ASP A 650 -3.19 30.98 -33.99
CA ASP A 650 -2.15 31.64 -34.79
C ASP A 650 -2.19 33.17 -34.58
N PRO A 651 -1.16 33.79 -33.97
CA PRO A 651 -1.11 35.24 -33.77
C PRO A 651 -1.13 36.07 -35.06
N ALA A 652 -0.77 35.48 -36.20
CA ALA A 652 -0.83 36.15 -37.50
C ALA A 652 -2.26 36.20 -38.08
N SER A 653 -3.18 35.40 -37.57
CA SER A 653 -4.57 35.36 -38.04
C SER A 653 -5.32 36.66 -37.72
N ASP A 654 -6.15 37.12 -38.66
CA ASP A 654 -7.06 38.24 -38.44
C ASP A 654 -8.14 37.91 -37.39
N ASP A 655 -8.52 36.64 -37.26
CA ASP A 655 -9.49 36.16 -36.27
C ASP A 655 -8.88 35.89 -34.88
N PHE A 656 -7.56 36.11 -34.70
CA PHE A 656 -6.85 35.76 -33.47
C PHE A 656 -7.50 36.35 -32.22
N GLU A 657 -7.74 37.66 -32.20
CA GLU A 657 -8.29 38.35 -31.04
C GLU A 657 -9.71 37.85 -30.70
N LYS A 658 -10.55 37.69 -31.73
CA LYS A 658 -11.91 37.17 -31.58
C LYS A 658 -11.90 35.79 -30.94
N ASN A 659 -11.05 34.88 -31.43
CA ASN A 659 -10.95 33.52 -30.90
C ASN A 659 -10.29 33.49 -29.51
N LEU A 660 -9.27 34.32 -29.27
CA LEU A 660 -8.62 34.40 -27.96
C LEU A 660 -9.62 34.85 -26.89
N ARG A 661 -10.40 35.91 -27.15
CA ARG A 661 -11.44 36.39 -26.22
C ARG A 661 -12.54 35.35 -26.02
N ARG A 662 -12.95 34.65 -27.08
CA ARG A 662 -13.93 33.55 -27.00
C ARG A 662 -13.48 32.46 -26.03
N PHE A 663 -12.26 31.95 -26.17
CA PHE A 663 -11.78 30.86 -25.32
C PHE A 663 -11.37 31.33 -23.92
N ALA A 664 -10.79 32.53 -23.79
CA ALA A 664 -10.44 33.13 -22.51
C ALA A 664 -11.63 33.38 -21.59
N ALA A 665 -12.86 33.45 -22.12
CA ALA A 665 -14.08 33.52 -21.33
C ALA A 665 -14.29 32.26 -20.46
N ASN A 666 -13.66 31.13 -20.81
CA ASN A 666 -13.64 29.93 -19.98
C ASN A 666 -12.42 29.98 -19.02
N PRO A 667 -12.62 29.92 -17.69
CA PRO A 667 -11.52 29.96 -16.72
C PRO A 667 -10.59 28.75 -16.77
N LEU A 668 -10.90 27.71 -17.55
CA LEU A 668 -10.00 26.60 -17.82
C LEU A 668 -9.04 26.88 -18.99
N PHE A 669 -9.31 27.87 -19.83
CA PHE A 669 -8.38 28.28 -20.89
C PHE A 669 -7.27 29.09 -20.25
N ARG A 670 -6.05 28.54 -20.18
CA ARG A 670 -4.91 29.13 -19.45
C ARG A 670 -3.84 29.73 -20.34
N GLY A 671 -3.89 29.47 -21.64
CA GLY A 671 -2.89 30.00 -22.55
C GLY A 671 -3.00 29.47 -23.97
N ILE A 672 -2.03 29.82 -24.79
CA ILE A 672 -1.81 29.23 -26.11
C ILE A 672 -0.38 28.77 -26.27
N ARG A 673 -0.16 27.82 -27.17
CA ARG A 673 1.15 27.40 -27.64
C ARG A 673 1.43 27.96 -29.04
N ILE A 674 2.63 28.49 -29.23
CA ILE A 674 3.17 28.91 -30.54
C ILE A 674 4.55 28.29 -30.78
N TYR A 675 5.00 28.34 -32.02
CA TYR A 675 6.22 27.73 -32.51
C TYR A 675 7.33 28.77 -32.76
N HIS A 676 8.59 28.33 -32.71
CA HIS A 676 9.76 29.21 -32.81
C HIS A 676 9.77 30.08 -34.08
N ASN A 677 9.35 29.54 -35.22
CA ASN A 677 9.24 30.30 -36.47
C ASN A 677 8.23 31.46 -36.38
N GLU A 678 7.12 31.28 -35.66
CA GLU A 678 6.12 32.34 -35.43
C GLU A 678 6.69 33.46 -34.56
N ILE A 679 7.52 33.12 -33.56
CA ILE A 679 8.22 34.11 -32.74
C ILE A 679 9.21 34.89 -33.60
N LYS A 680 10.06 34.18 -34.35
CA LYS A 680 11.10 34.80 -35.18
C LYS A 680 10.51 35.73 -36.25
N ALA A 681 9.42 35.33 -36.90
CA ALA A 681 8.73 36.17 -37.89
C ALA A 681 7.93 37.31 -37.22
N GLY A 682 7.39 37.06 -36.02
CA GLY A 682 6.47 37.94 -35.34
C GLY A 682 7.12 39.04 -34.51
N LEU A 683 8.38 38.90 -34.09
CA LEU A 683 9.09 39.88 -33.25
C LEU A 683 9.14 41.30 -33.85
N GLN A 684 9.09 41.41 -35.18
CA GLN A 684 9.05 42.67 -35.93
C GLN A 684 7.64 43.02 -36.45
N GLY A 685 6.63 42.18 -36.16
CA GLY A 685 5.25 42.34 -36.61
C GLY A 685 4.26 42.51 -35.45
N LYS A 686 3.01 42.06 -35.64
CA LYS A 686 1.92 42.21 -34.67
C LYS A 686 2.02 41.28 -33.45
N LEU A 687 2.99 40.36 -33.39
CA LEU A 687 3.06 39.35 -32.32
C LEU A 687 3.15 39.98 -30.94
N VAL A 688 3.94 41.04 -30.76
CA VAL A 688 4.08 41.70 -29.46
C VAL A 688 2.74 42.28 -28.99
N GLU A 689 1.96 42.87 -29.88
CA GLU A 689 0.60 43.36 -29.60
C GLU A 689 -0.35 42.20 -29.26
N ARG A 690 -0.32 41.11 -30.03
CA ARG A 690 -1.12 39.91 -29.76
C ARG A 690 -0.79 39.26 -28.40
N CYS A 691 0.50 39.17 -28.07
CA CYS A 691 0.98 38.65 -26.79
C CYS A 691 0.69 39.60 -25.63
N LYS A 692 0.61 40.92 -25.88
CA LYS A 692 0.12 41.87 -24.88
C LYS A 692 -1.35 41.61 -24.52
N LEU A 693 -2.18 41.21 -25.48
CA LEU A 693 -3.55 40.80 -25.19
C LEU A 693 -3.61 39.54 -24.30
N LEU A 694 -2.70 38.58 -24.46
CA LEU A 694 -2.58 37.44 -23.53
C LEU A 694 -2.24 37.93 -22.11
N GLU A 695 -1.30 38.86 -22.00
CA GLU A 695 -0.90 39.47 -20.73
C GLU A 695 -2.10 40.15 -20.03
N GLU A 696 -2.88 40.94 -20.77
CA GLU A 696 -4.08 41.63 -20.28
C GLU A 696 -5.19 40.67 -19.84
N LEU A 697 -5.32 39.53 -20.51
CA LEU A 697 -6.28 38.47 -20.15
C LEU A 697 -5.76 37.52 -19.07
N GLY A 698 -4.54 37.72 -18.57
CA GLY A 698 -3.93 36.86 -17.56
C GLY A 698 -3.66 35.44 -18.08
N LEU A 699 -3.35 35.29 -19.36
CA LEU A 699 -3.03 34.01 -20.01
C LEU A 699 -1.51 33.79 -20.09
N THR A 700 -1.13 32.54 -20.34
CA THR A 700 0.26 32.10 -20.51
C THR A 700 0.57 31.85 -21.99
N LEU A 701 1.82 32.07 -22.38
CA LEU A 701 2.35 31.73 -23.69
C LEU A 701 3.33 30.55 -23.58
N ASP A 702 2.90 29.36 -24.00
CA ASP A 702 3.81 28.23 -24.19
C ASP A 702 4.56 28.40 -25.52
N VAL A 703 5.87 28.15 -25.52
CA VAL A 703 6.72 28.25 -26.72
C VAL A 703 7.42 26.94 -27.00
N LEU A 704 7.33 26.47 -28.25
CA LEU A 704 7.89 25.19 -28.69
C LEU A 704 8.85 25.38 -29.87
N GLY A 705 10.01 24.73 -29.84
CA GLY A 705 11.06 24.93 -30.82
C GLY A 705 12.33 24.19 -30.50
N GLY A 706 13.40 24.49 -31.24
CA GLY A 706 14.72 23.90 -31.05
C GLY A 706 15.65 24.75 -30.18
N PRO A 707 16.93 24.37 -30.08
CA PRO A 707 17.90 24.98 -29.16
C PRO A 707 18.14 26.49 -29.29
N ASP A 708 17.71 27.10 -30.41
CA ASP A 708 17.82 28.54 -30.67
C ASP A 708 16.61 29.35 -30.14
N LEU A 709 15.50 28.68 -29.82
CA LEU A 709 14.27 29.30 -29.30
C LEU A 709 14.48 30.17 -28.05
N PRO A 710 15.26 29.75 -27.04
CA PRO A 710 15.35 30.50 -25.78
C PRO A 710 15.84 31.94 -25.94
N ALA A 711 16.73 32.21 -26.91
CA ALA A 711 17.22 33.55 -27.17
C ALA A 711 16.10 34.47 -27.71
N ASP A 712 15.27 33.99 -28.63
CA ASP A 712 14.14 34.75 -29.16
C ASP A 712 13.01 34.89 -28.13
N ALA A 713 12.80 33.87 -27.29
CA ALA A 713 11.88 33.95 -26.16
C ALA A 713 12.31 35.03 -25.14
N ALA A 714 13.61 35.19 -24.91
CA ALA A 714 14.15 36.26 -24.06
C ALA A 714 13.85 37.65 -24.63
N LEU A 715 13.98 37.85 -25.94
CA LEU A 715 13.63 39.12 -26.60
C LEU A 715 12.15 39.46 -26.43
N LEU A 716 11.27 38.45 -26.51
CA LEU A 716 9.84 38.63 -26.26
C LEU A 716 9.56 38.94 -24.78
N ALA A 717 10.18 38.19 -23.86
CA ALA A 717 10.04 38.40 -22.42
C ALA A 717 10.48 39.81 -21.97
N ALA A 718 11.53 40.34 -22.60
CA ALA A 718 12.00 41.71 -22.36
C ALA A 718 10.97 42.78 -22.75
N LYS A 719 10.18 42.53 -23.81
CA LYS A 719 9.12 43.44 -24.28
C LYS A 719 7.84 43.32 -23.46
N LEU A 720 7.58 42.15 -22.87
CA LEU A 720 6.34 41.81 -22.16
C LEU A 720 6.65 41.22 -20.78
N PRO A 721 7.12 42.03 -19.82
CA PRO A 721 7.64 41.54 -18.54
C PRO A 721 6.57 40.96 -17.59
N LYS A 722 5.26 41.13 -17.89
CA LYS A 722 4.18 40.52 -17.08
C LYS A 722 3.56 39.29 -17.75
N LEU A 723 3.78 39.10 -19.05
CA LEU A 723 3.35 37.89 -19.75
C LEU A 723 4.15 36.70 -19.25
N ARG A 724 3.47 35.67 -18.75
CA ARG A 724 4.12 34.41 -18.38
C ARG A 724 4.45 33.63 -19.65
N ILE A 725 5.72 33.29 -19.81
CA ILE A 725 6.22 32.54 -20.96
C ILE A 725 6.78 31.21 -20.46
N VAL A 726 6.36 30.10 -21.07
CA VAL A 726 6.80 28.76 -20.69
C VAL A 726 7.54 28.12 -21.86
N ILE A 727 8.84 27.88 -21.68
CA ILE A 727 9.64 27.14 -22.66
C ILE A 727 9.35 25.65 -22.52
N ASN A 728 8.89 25.03 -23.60
CA ASN A 728 8.59 23.60 -23.61
C ASN A 728 9.85 22.75 -23.86
N HIS A 729 9.88 21.58 -23.22
CA HIS A 729 10.82 20.49 -23.53
C HIS A 729 12.30 20.84 -23.49
N ALA A 730 12.73 21.73 -22.58
CA ALA A 730 14.09 22.26 -22.57
C ALA A 730 14.55 22.79 -23.96
N ALA A 731 13.60 23.33 -24.75
CA ALA A 731 13.77 23.73 -26.14
C ALA A 731 14.22 22.58 -27.08
N ASN A 732 13.68 21.37 -26.88
CA ASN A 732 14.00 20.15 -27.62
C ASN A 732 15.50 19.92 -27.77
N LEU A 733 16.26 20.18 -26.69
CA LEU A 733 17.69 19.89 -26.67
C LEU A 733 17.92 18.38 -26.76
N ARG A 734 18.82 17.95 -27.64
CA ARG A 734 19.30 16.57 -27.69
C ARG A 734 19.92 16.17 -26.34
N VAL A 735 19.48 15.04 -25.79
CA VAL A 735 19.98 14.50 -24.51
C VAL A 735 20.86 13.29 -24.78
N ASP A 736 22.16 13.49 -24.93
CA ASP A 736 23.10 12.40 -25.25
C ASP A 736 24.00 11.96 -24.07
N GLY A 737 23.73 12.46 -22.87
CA GLY A 737 24.54 12.23 -21.66
C GLY A 737 25.71 13.19 -21.51
N LYS A 738 25.78 14.25 -22.32
CA LYS A 738 26.83 15.27 -22.28
C LYS A 738 26.28 16.64 -21.89
N GLU A 739 27.20 17.53 -21.57
CA GLU A 739 26.91 18.93 -21.31
C GLU A 739 26.19 19.62 -22.47
N PRO A 740 25.15 20.43 -22.20
CA PRO A 740 24.47 21.21 -23.22
C PRO A 740 25.43 22.15 -23.98
N PRO A 741 25.25 22.33 -25.30
CA PRO A 741 26.08 23.23 -26.09
C PRO A 741 26.06 24.67 -25.55
N PRO A 742 27.18 25.43 -25.63
CA PRO A 742 27.24 26.81 -25.14
C PRO A 742 26.13 27.71 -25.68
N LYS A 743 25.81 27.61 -26.98
CA LYS A 743 24.72 28.39 -27.61
C LYS A 743 23.36 28.18 -26.94
N TRP A 744 23.03 26.94 -26.59
CA TRP A 744 21.80 26.63 -25.86
C TRP A 744 21.85 27.18 -24.43
N ARG A 745 22.99 27.04 -23.75
CA ARG A 745 23.19 27.58 -22.39
C ARG A 745 23.05 29.09 -22.37
N ASP A 746 23.64 29.80 -23.34
CA ASP A 746 23.55 31.25 -23.48
C ASP A 746 22.11 31.71 -23.74
N GLY A 747 21.38 31.01 -24.62
CA GLY A 747 19.97 31.28 -24.89
C GLY A 747 19.09 31.06 -23.65
N MET A 748 19.27 29.93 -22.95
CA MET A 748 18.55 29.63 -21.71
C MET A 748 18.90 30.62 -20.60
N ALA A 749 20.16 31.04 -20.49
CA ALA A 749 20.58 32.07 -19.54
C ALA A 749 19.97 33.43 -19.87
N ALA A 750 19.88 33.81 -21.15
CA ALA A 750 19.19 35.02 -21.58
C ALA A 750 17.70 34.98 -21.19
N ALA A 751 17.03 33.85 -21.43
CA ALA A 751 15.63 33.65 -21.04
C ALA A 751 15.46 33.69 -19.50
N ALA A 752 16.34 33.02 -18.77
CA ALA A 752 16.29 32.91 -17.31
C ALA A 752 16.55 34.25 -16.58
N LYS A 753 17.12 35.28 -17.23
CA LYS A 753 17.19 36.65 -16.68
C LYS A 753 15.82 37.27 -16.46
N HIS A 754 14.79 36.78 -17.16
CA HIS A 754 13.43 37.29 -17.07
C HIS A 754 12.61 36.46 -16.07
N PRO A 755 12.12 37.04 -14.96
CA PRO A 755 11.43 36.30 -13.91
C PRO A 755 10.07 35.73 -14.36
N ASN A 756 9.50 36.27 -15.44
CA ASN A 756 8.27 35.81 -16.07
C ASN A 756 8.47 34.61 -17.03
N VAL A 757 9.70 34.10 -17.16
CA VAL A 757 10.01 32.92 -17.99
C VAL A 757 10.21 31.67 -17.13
N TYR A 758 9.48 30.62 -17.48
CA TYR A 758 9.51 29.28 -16.87
C TYR A 758 10.00 28.26 -17.90
N CYS A 759 10.45 27.09 -17.43
CA CYS A 759 10.87 26.00 -18.30
C CYS A 759 10.25 24.66 -17.86
N LYS A 760 9.68 23.93 -18.83
CA LYS A 760 9.22 22.56 -18.60
C LYS A 760 10.38 21.58 -18.70
N VAL A 761 10.61 20.86 -17.61
CA VAL A 761 11.44 19.64 -17.63
C VAL A 761 10.53 18.51 -18.13
N SER A 762 10.55 18.31 -19.43
CA SER A 762 9.65 17.43 -20.17
C SER A 762 10.30 16.96 -21.47
N ALA A 763 9.74 15.91 -22.06
CA ALA A 763 10.19 15.31 -23.31
C ALA A 763 11.68 14.91 -23.37
N LEU A 764 12.30 14.62 -22.22
CA LEU A 764 13.73 14.28 -22.14
C LEU A 764 14.04 12.95 -22.83
N VAL A 765 13.17 11.96 -22.66
CA VAL A 765 13.39 10.59 -23.17
C VAL A 765 13.33 10.53 -24.70
N GLU A 766 12.51 11.38 -25.30
CA GLU A 766 12.32 11.53 -26.74
C GLU A 766 13.56 12.13 -27.41
N GLN A 767 14.29 13.00 -26.69
CA GLN A 767 15.48 13.66 -27.20
C GLN A 767 16.76 12.84 -27.06
N THR A 768 16.68 11.60 -26.56
CA THR A 768 17.86 10.74 -26.39
C THR A 768 18.35 10.12 -27.70
N GLY A 769 17.45 9.96 -28.67
CA GLY A 769 17.71 9.16 -29.86
C GLY A 769 17.92 7.66 -29.57
N ARG A 770 17.68 7.20 -28.34
CA ARG A 770 17.80 5.80 -27.91
C ARG A 770 16.42 5.18 -27.71
N LYS A 771 16.29 3.89 -28.04
CA LYS A 771 15.06 3.10 -27.84
C LYS A 771 15.38 1.71 -27.26
N PRO A 772 15.01 1.39 -26.01
CA PRO A 772 14.39 2.30 -25.03
C PRO A 772 15.35 3.42 -24.60
N ALA A 773 14.80 4.56 -24.19
CA ALA A 773 15.60 5.60 -23.57
C ALA A 773 16.22 5.11 -22.23
N PRO A 774 17.41 5.59 -21.82
CA PRO A 774 18.00 5.24 -20.53
C PRO A 774 17.05 5.55 -19.37
N ARG A 775 17.01 4.70 -18.35
CA ARG A 775 16.18 4.90 -17.15
C ARG A 775 16.90 5.68 -16.05
N ASP A 776 18.23 5.62 -16.06
CA ASP A 776 19.07 6.22 -15.05
C ASP A 776 19.09 7.75 -15.17
N VAL A 777 18.78 8.45 -14.07
CA VAL A 777 18.79 9.91 -13.96
C VAL A 777 20.17 10.50 -14.30
N GLU A 778 21.26 9.77 -14.04
CA GLU A 778 22.62 10.24 -14.33
C GLU A 778 22.83 10.52 -15.83
N TYR A 779 22.11 9.80 -16.71
CA TYR A 779 22.15 10.06 -18.14
C TYR A 779 21.56 11.44 -18.51
N TYR A 780 20.60 11.92 -17.74
CA TYR A 780 19.90 13.19 -17.97
C TYR A 780 20.48 14.34 -17.15
N ARG A 781 21.27 14.02 -16.12
CA ARG A 781 21.83 14.96 -15.15
C ARG A 781 22.50 16.18 -15.79
N PRO A 782 23.34 16.08 -16.86
CA PRO A 782 23.95 17.27 -17.47
C PRO A 782 22.94 18.31 -17.97
N VAL A 783 21.79 17.86 -18.50
CA VAL A 783 20.73 18.75 -18.97
C VAL A 783 19.91 19.29 -17.80
N ILE A 784 19.55 18.42 -16.84
CA ILE A 784 18.71 18.81 -15.70
C ILE A 784 19.48 19.76 -14.76
N ASP A 785 20.77 19.52 -14.50
CA ASP A 785 21.63 20.42 -13.73
C ASP A 785 21.74 21.78 -14.41
N ALA A 786 21.94 21.83 -15.73
CA ALA A 786 21.98 23.10 -16.46
C ALA A 786 20.66 23.90 -16.33
N LEU A 787 19.51 23.22 -16.39
CA LEU A 787 18.22 23.85 -16.17
C LEU A 787 18.06 24.34 -14.73
N TRP A 788 18.48 23.53 -13.76
CA TRP A 788 18.44 23.86 -12.33
C TRP A 788 19.27 25.10 -12.01
N ASP A 789 20.50 25.16 -12.51
CA ASP A 789 21.43 26.27 -12.28
C ASP A 789 20.91 27.59 -12.86
N LEU A 790 20.18 27.53 -13.98
CA LEU A 790 19.68 28.72 -14.67
C LEU A 790 18.33 29.21 -14.12
N PHE A 791 17.38 28.30 -13.90
CA PHE A 791 16.01 28.66 -13.53
C PHE A 791 15.74 28.61 -12.02
N GLY A 792 16.46 27.75 -11.30
CA GLY A 792 16.29 27.52 -9.87
C GLY A 792 15.01 26.77 -9.50
N GLU A 793 14.76 26.68 -8.19
CA GLU A 793 13.65 25.89 -7.62
C GLU A 793 12.24 26.41 -7.94
N ASP A 794 12.11 27.68 -8.36
CA ASP A 794 10.82 28.37 -8.50
C ASP A 794 10.27 28.42 -9.94
N ARG A 795 11.08 28.05 -10.94
CA ARG A 795 10.73 28.28 -12.36
C ARG A 795 10.82 27.05 -13.26
N LEU A 796 11.22 25.91 -12.70
CA LEU A 796 11.11 24.61 -13.36
C LEU A 796 9.77 23.96 -13.03
N ILE A 797 9.12 23.41 -14.05
CA ILE A 797 7.82 22.74 -13.93
C ILE A 797 7.84 21.35 -14.58
N TYR A 798 7.18 20.39 -13.95
CA TYR A 798 7.08 19.02 -14.44
C TYR A 798 6.10 18.89 -15.62
N GLY A 799 6.47 18.12 -16.66
CA GLY A 799 5.52 17.64 -17.66
C GLY A 799 5.97 16.32 -18.29
N SER A 800 5.04 15.39 -18.50
CA SER A 800 5.36 14.05 -19.04
C SER A 800 5.48 14.01 -20.56
N ASN A 801 4.84 14.94 -21.26
CA ASN A 801 4.63 14.89 -22.71
C ASN A 801 3.84 13.64 -23.17
N TRP A 802 3.03 13.04 -22.30
CA TRP A 802 2.21 11.89 -22.65
C TRP A 802 1.12 12.29 -23.66
N PRO A 803 0.77 11.42 -24.65
CA PRO A 803 1.28 10.08 -24.91
C PRO A 803 2.50 10.05 -25.85
N VAL A 804 3.04 11.21 -26.26
CA VAL A 804 4.20 11.29 -27.17
C VAL A 804 5.43 10.62 -26.55
N SER A 805 5.59 10.78 -25.23
CA SER A 805 6.69 10.18 -24.47
C SER A 805 6.74 8.65 -24.55
N ASN A 806 5.62 7.97 -24.83
CA ASN A 806 5.61 6.51 -25.07
C ASN A 806 6.53 6.08 -26.21
N GLY A 807 6.85 6.99 -27.14
CA GLY A 807 7.82 6.73 -28.22
C GLY A 807 9.27 6.62 -27.74
N GLY A 808 9.59 7.13 -26.55
CA GLY A 808 10.91 7.06 -25.91
C GLY A 808 10.93 6.09 -24.72
N ALA A 809 9.99 6.22 -23.78
CA ALA A 809 9.85 5.37 -22.61
C ALA A 809 8.41 5.35 -22.04
N PRO A 810 8.01 4.34 -21.25
CA PRO A 810 6.72 4.35 -20.59
C PRO A 810 6.64 5.45 -19.50
N TYR A 811 5.41 5.83 -19.11
CA TYR A 811 5.15 6.93 -18.18
C TYR A 811 5.91 6.80 -16.85
N ASP A 812 5.99 5.58 -16.31
CA ASP A 812 6.70 5.25 -15.05
C ASP A 812 8.18 5.68 -15.08
N THR A 813 8.83 5.48 -16.23
CA THR A 813 10.22 5.82 -16.48
C THR A 813 10.36 7.33 -16.60
N VAL A 814 9.45 7.98 -17.34
CA VAL A 814 9.46 9.44 -17.55
C VAL A 814 9.36 10.19 -16.22
N ILE A 815 8.40 9.81 -15.38
CA ILE A 815 8.23 10.44 -14.06
C ILE A 815 9.35 10.06 -13.10
N GLY A 816 9.83 8.81 -13.13
CA GLY A 816 10.92 8.33 -12.27
C GLY A 816 12.21 9.14 -12.42
N ILE A 817 12.62 9.43 -13.67
CA ILE A 817 13.85 10.21 -13.96
C ILE A 817 13.86 11.55 -13.24
N VAL A 818 12.76 12.30 -13.32
CA VAL A 818 12.68 13.63 -12.70
C VAL A 818 12.32 13.54 -11.22
N HIS A 819 11.56 12.53 -10.80
CA HIS A 819 11.24 12.28 -9.40
C HIS A 819 12.52 12.12 -8.58
N ASP A 820 13.38 11.17 -8.96
CA ASP A 820 14.61 10.90 -8.23
C ASP A 820 15.52 12.14 -8.15
N TYR A 821 15.63 12.89 -9.24
CA TYR A 821 16.40 14.14 -9.27
C TYR A 821 15.85 15.16 -8.28
N PHE A 822 14.56 15.53 -8.38
CA PHE A 822 14.00 16.63 -7.60
C PHE A 822 13.72 16.26 -6.15
N THR A 823 13.46 14.99 -5.83
CA THR A 823 13.36 14.56 -4.43
C THR A 823 14.72 14.56 -3.74
N SER A 824 15.81 14.31 -4.46
CA SER A 824 17.18 14.41 -3.89
C SER A 824 17.55 15.84 -3.45
N LYS A 825 16.84 16.85 -3.97
CA LYS A 825 16.99 18.28 -3.58
C LYS A 825 16.13 18.66 -2.36
N GLY A 826 15.31 17.75 -1.83
CA GLY A 826 14.47 17.94 -0.64
C GLY A 826 12.97 18.12 -0.96
N GLU A 827 12.12 17.77 0.02
CA GLU A 827 10.65 17.71 -0.16
C GLU A 827 10.03 19.04 -0.59
N ARG A 828 10.52 20.16 -0.06
CA ARG A 828 10.04 21.51 -0.43
C ARG A 828 10.28 21.81 -1.91
N VAL A 829 11.46 21.45 -2.41
CA VAL A 829 11.84 21.64 -3.83
C VAL A 829 10.98 20.75 -4.71
N ALA A 830 10.83 19.49 -4.35
CA ALA A 830 9.98 18.56 -5.08
C ALA A 830 8.53 19.06 -5.14
N ALA A 831 7.95 19.54 -4.03
CA ALA A 831 6.59 20.09 -4.01
C ALA A 831 6.42 21.34 -4.89
N LYS A 832 7.43 22.20 -4.96
CA LYS A 832 7.45 23.34 -5.90
C LYS A 832 7.48 22.85 -7.36
N PHE A 833 8.44 22.00 -7.71
CA PHE A 833 8.63 21.50 -9.07
C PHE A 833 7.40 20.73 -9.59
N PHE A 834 6.87 19.82 -8.79
CA PHE A 834 5.77 18.95 -9.18
C PHE A 834 4.40 19.61 -9.12
N LEU A 835 4.21 20.68 -8.34
CA LEU A 835 2.89 21.30 -8.17
C LEU A 835 2.95 22.82 -8.10
N GLY A 836 3.67 23.38 -7.12
CA GLY A 836 3.59 24.80 -6.76
C GLY A 836 3.94 25.76 -7.91
N ASN A 837 5.02 25.48 -8.64
CA ASN A 837 5.49 26.35 -9.72
C ASN A 837 4.48 26.43 -10.88
N SER A 838 3.75 25.34 -11.12
CA SER A 838 2.72 25.31 -12.17
C SER A 838 1.55 26.23 -11.86
N GLN A 839 1.19 26.41 -10.59
CA GLN A 839 0.13 27.33 -10.17
C GLN A 839 0.49 28.77 -10.53
N THR A 840 1.75 29.16 -10.31
CA THR A 840 2.24 30.48 -10.70
C THR A 840 2.34 30.63 -12.22
N ALA A 841 2.92 29.64 -12.90
CA ALA A 841 3.14 29.67 -14.34
C ALA A 841 1.83 29.75 -15.15
N TYR A 842 0.75 29.10 -14.68
CA TYR A 842 -0.51 29.01 -15.42
C TYR A 842 -1.72 29.67 -14.76
N ALA A 843 -1.64 30.08 -13.48
CA ALA A 843 -2.80 30.58 -12.72
C ALA A 843 -4.02 29.66 -12.83
N TRP A 844 -3.78 28.35 -12.75
CA TRP A 844 -4.85 27.37 -12.61
C TRP A 844 -5.33 27.35 -11.16
N GLN A 845 -6.59 26.95 -10.96
CA GLN A 845 -7.19 26.80 -9.64
C GLN A 845 -7.52 25.32 -9.41
N ALA A 846 -7.34 24.85 -8.18
CA ALA A 846 -7.76 23.51 -7.81
C ALA A 846 -9.27 23.36 -8.01
N ARG A 847 -9.68 22.20 -8.53
CA ARG A 847 -11.06 21.88 -8.90
C ARG A 847 -11.56 20.64 -8.18
#